data_AF-A0A7M3YBZ8-F1
#
_entry.id   AF-A0A7M3YBZ8-F1
#
_cell.length_a   1.000
_cell.length_b   1.000
_cell.length_c   1.000
_cell.angle_alpha   90.00
_cell.angle_beta   90.00
_cell.angle_gamma   90.00
#
_symmetry.space_group_name_H-M   'P 1'
#
loop_
_entity.id
_entity.type
_entity.pdbx_description
1 polymer ?
#
loop_
_entity_poly.entity_id
_entity_poly.type
_entity_poly.pdbx_seq_one_letter_code
_entity_poly.pdbx_strand_id
1 'polypeptide(L)'
;MRALKALLLATVFLIADMSALASATPFEEDVIEEETVDRMPFRGDKFSTEDYGWWFAYGPDLNFDGMDDRLEQVIAGEESQSTTAIIGADGRKTVAIVVDYAWHPGQEEIDELVAILRSHGWEADGSWFQIMDSIDSIVVDHVPVSALLEIHAIESVVVVEMQNVMYPTLESANPASRIQPSDVYSGTLYDRGYDGEGVVIAVLDSGVDNEHRSLNDFDDQDDEPDLDPNSYDDQKWVAGYDATSQASNPDGSQDPDDGQGHGTHVAGIALGTGDSSRVHIGAAPGAFLVDIKVLTDSGGTNSQNSLNGIQWMINNKDTDWGNGAKGIQIGQMSFGSIGNPINQDNGDNGTGAEARLVNNATYDHDISCVVAAGNDGIQRIASPGSADGAITIGSADNADTINRTDDFMASYSNSGPRVSDNDDDDWDELKPDLTAYGSGIYSASAATGTSFPGTPRPTADDAYESKDGTSMATPIVSGVVAMMLQADSSLKPTEIKDILRNSSEIKGSPSASDVSNRWNDEWGFGLLDASCAVDMALGRSCTPLTGGGGVIVVPPPNASEEGITFNSPDNGTWWMTGDLVQMEGDIIDDTGPWNSISVRITQYYEEKDEEVLMDWTQAVVENDSWSFTEMIPDDWYDAEETAVVIEAQAVGNGDLVSNAANWVRIGRMIASFGSPSSGSVLTDTVTFTGTAQGIEPSELHYRVDSGDWNVAHTFDEEDYETQDWSFTWDSTEVDDGSHKISIKLVNMSGIESDIVRRTFTIDNMPAAPELRFQSTVQIYDQDLPASKAVAGTILEIHFSVVNTGDLDATDLHLKLDAPGSESNTYPSEGKLPRLEQGETVSVILWWWATVPGTHDVTIQIDPNGLMNDDESDNEYTFQFEIEERPLEPTLRFLTSAVTTSSSIPQPSTEGKPNPYSINVRVDNLGRTEATDIKMTLYTWQEAGWVETGTQTLRLILGSDSSSGSATAQFSHTHYEIGVVKHRVVLEGNGVDAQFSELRFKVVVDEYSAGSKTGLTLSEGEAVLGFVGIPSSADSDDGGGLLFTTKDGELHARTLTSGFSMPGDTLVESNWAGEFAFVLRDDYRVQMAWTKRFTDQQGYTMTDVGMASIGILGDKSSTSSHLNPLKQSEGSYWGFDMAVKGEEIVLAGYHRDILTGGSWNDVTNVFMLHSNDASSSSWTTKMNVLSDIDIKPQDGDALAVGIGEEIHLLYQAMRDDVTGIERVGLFYAHGVISQTPFNFQAPAGDDASMPE
;
A
#
# COMPACT_ATOMS: atom_id res chain seq x y z
N MET A 1 32.95 -22.72 3.58
CA MET A 1 31.92 -22.00 4.35
C MET A 1 32.36 -20.55 4.55
N ARG A 2 32.89 -20.08 5.69
CA ARG A 2 33.14 -18.62 5.91
C ARG A 2 33.92 -17.88 4.80
N ALA A 3 35.05 -18.42 4.31
CA ALA A 3 35.81 -17.81 3.20
C ALA A 3 35.13 -17.94 1.81
N LEU A 4 33.96 -18.60 1.74
CA LEU A 4 33.13 -18.75 0.55
C LEU A 4 31.99 -17.73 0.53
N LYS A 5 31.37 -17.41 1.69
CA LYS A 5 30.35 -16.34 1.79
C LYS A 5 30.90 -14.99 1.29
N ALA A 6 32.12 -14.63 1.74
CA ALA A 6 32.83 -13.43 1.27
C ALA A 6 33.23 -13.45 -0.23
N LEU A 7 33.19 -14.61 -0.89
CA LEU A 7 33.40 -14.73 -2.34
C LEU A 7 32.07 -14.64 -3.11
N LEU A 8 30.96 -15.07 -2.50
CA LEU A 8 29.60 -15.02 -3.07
C LEU A 8 29.11 -13.57 -3.22
N LEU A 9 29.26 -12.72 -2.20
CA LEU A 9 28.92 -11.29 -2.28
C LEU A 9 29.65 -10.58 -3.45
N ALA A 10 30.89 -10.97 -3.73
CA ALA A 10 31.68 -10.42 -4.84
C ALA A 10 31.29 -10.97 -6.23
N THR A 11 30.40 -11.97 -6.28
CA THR A 11 29.94 -12.63 -7.53
C THR A 11 28.54 -12.14 -7.95
N VAL A 12 27.67 -11.84 -6.97
CA VAL A 12 26.33 -11.26 -7.16
C VAL A 12 26.35 -9.99 -8.03
N PHE A 13 27.33 -9.11 -7.79
CA PHE A 13 27.53 -7.82 -8.47
C PHE A 13 27.73 -7.86 -10.01
N LEU A 14 27.72 -9.05 -10.62
CA LEU A 14 27.95 -9.28 -12.06
C LEU A 14 26.70 -9.70 -12.84
N ILE A 15 25.53 -9.80 -12.20
CA ILE A 15 24.35 -10.47 -12.77
C ILE A 15 23.10 -9.58 -12.87
N ALA A 16 22.91 -8.61 -11.96
CA ALA A 16 21.69 -7.80 -11.84
C ALA A 16 21.52 -6.67 -12.90
N ASP A 17 21.95 -6.90 -14.14
CA ASP A 17 22.00 -5.91 -15.25
C ASP A 17 21.02 -6.27 -16.40
N MET A 18 20.04 -7.16 -16.16
CA MET A 18 19.09 -7.63 -17.17
C MET A 18 17.69 -7.95 -16.64
N SER A 19 16.69 -7.60 -17.46
CA SER A 19 15.34 -8.18 -17.53
C SER A 19 14.48 -8.20 -16.26
N ALA A 20 14.01 -7.01 -15.87
CA ALA A 20 12.63 -6.85 -15.44
C ALA A 20 11.69 -7.11 -16.65
N LEU A 21 10.74 -8.06 -16.61
CA LEU A 21 9.70 -8.25 -17.65
C LEU A 21 8.41 -9.03 -17.15
N ALA A 22 7.16 -8.49 -17.22
CA ALA A 22 5.84 -9.10 -16.84
C ALA A 22 4.57 -8.93 -17.77
N SER A 23 3.49 -9.72 -17.48
CA SER A 23 1.99 -9.54 -17.59
C SER A 23 1.13 -9.54 -18.90
N ALA A 24 0.32 -10.61 -19.14
CA ALA A 24 -1.16 -10.80 -18.96
C ALA A 24 -2.32 -10.01 -19.68
N THR A 25 -3.48 -10.73 -19.87
CA THR A 25 -4.96 -10.37 -19.82
C THR A 25 -5.91 -10.88 -20.99
N PRO A 26 -7.16 -10.41 -21.33
CA PRO A 26 -8.37 -11.30 -21.25
C PRO A 26 -9.53 -11.29 -22.36
N PHE A 27 -10.49 -12.27 -22.25
CA PHE A 27 -11.97 -12.28 -22.57
C PHE A 27 -12.66 -12.85 -23.86
N GLU A 28 -13.83 -13.51 -23.65
CA GLU A 28 -15.11 -13.42 -24.43
C GLU A 28 -16.33 -13.74 -23.49
N GLU A 29 -17.59 -13.42 -23.88
CA GLU A 29 -18.80 -13.31 -23.01
C GLU A 29 -19.72 -14.57 -22.89
N ASP A 30 -20.57 -14.62 -21.85
CA ASP A 30 -21.94 -15.20 -21.91
C ASP A 30 -22.87 -14.58 -20.82
N VAL A 31 -24.20 -14.56 -21.02
CA VAL A 31 -25.16 -13.76 -20.19
C VAL A 31 -26.23 -14.63 -19.49
N ILE A 32 -26.58 -14.27 -18.24
CA ILE A 32 -27.64 -14.93 -17.44
C ILE A 32 -28.60 -13.87 -16.84
N GLU A 33 -29.91 -14.12 -16.91
CA GLU A 33 -30.95 -13.42 -16.12
C GLU A 33 -31.21 -14.23 -14.83
N GLU A 34 -31.20 -13.61 -13.64
CA GLU A 34 -31.73 -14.21 -12.39
C GLU A 34 -32.95 -13.44 -11.87
N GLU A 35 -33.87 -14.14 -11.20
CA GLU A 35 -35.09 -13.56 -10.61
C GLU A 35 -34.79 -13.02 -9.20
N THR A 36 -34.89 -11.71 -8.98
CA THR A 36 -34.86 -11.13 -7.62
C THR A 36 -36.04 -11.64 -6.80
N VAL A 37 -35.81 -12.00 -5.53
CA VAL A 37 -36.78 -12.70 -4.68
C VAL A 37 -37.37 -11.74 -3.65
N ASP A 38 -38.58 -11.21 -3.93
CA ASP A 38 -39.35 -10.30 -3.05
C ASP A 38 -39.27 -10.67 -1.55
N ARG A 39 -38.46 -9.93 -0.77
CA ARG A 39 -38.39 -10.05 0.70
C ARG A 39 -39.66 -9.49 1.36
N MET A 40 -40.70 -10.32 1.44
CA MET A 40 -41.97 -10.01 2.14
C MET A 40 -42.35 -11.05 3.21
N PRO A 41 -41.68 -11.05 4.38
CA PRO A 41 -41.97 -12.00 5.45
C PRO A 41 -43.29 -11.70 6.18
N PHE A 42 -44.00 -12.75 6.59
CA PHE A 42 -45.40 -12.63 7.04
C PHE A 42 -45.55 -12.08 8.47
N ARG A 43 -45.55 -10.75 8.62
CA ARG A 43 -45.70 -9.99 9.88
C ARG A 43 -46.91 -10.39 10.75
N GLY A 44 -48.04 -10.77 10.16
CA GLY A 44 -49.21 -11.25 10.89
C GLY A 44 -49.76 -10.25 11.93
N ASP A 45 -49.84 -10.68 13.19
CA ASP A 45 -50.26 -9.86 14.35
C ASP A 45 -49.05 -9.32 15.16
N LYS A 46 -47.80 -9.42 14.67
CA LYS A 46 -46.62 -8.94 15.42
C LYS A 46 -46.61 -7.40 15.53
N PHE A 47 -46.18 -6.91 16.69
CA PHE A 47 -46.03 -5.48 16.95
C PHE A 47 -44.84 -4.91 16.17
N SER A 48 -45.00 -3.70 15.65
CA SER A 48 -43.87 -2.92 15.17
C SER A 48 -44.19 -1.43 15.18
N THR A 49 -43.13 -0.64 15.09
CA THR A 49 -43.14 0.82 15.14
C THR A 49 -43.36 1.42 13.75
N GLU A 50 -42.96 0.71 12.69
CA GLU A 50 -42.89 1.19 11.32
C GLU A 50 -43.91 0.55 10.37
N ASP A 51 -44.16 1.23 9.24
CA ASP A 51 -45.10 0.77 8.21
C ASP A 51 -44.52 -0.41 7.41
N TYR A 52 -45.34 -1.42 7.15
CA TYR A 52 -44.90 -2.67 6.51
C TYR A 52 -44.53 -2.42 5.03
N GLY A 53 -43.28 -2.71 4.67
CA GLY A 53 -42.71 -2.48 3.35
C GLY A 53 -41.94 -1.15 3.21
N TRP A 54 -41.50 -0.52 4.32
CA TRP A 54 -40.68 0.69 4.27
C TRP A 54 -39.34 0.48 3.53
N TRP A 55 -38.75 -0.71 3.67
CA TRP A 55 -37.44 -1.07 3.13
C TRP A 55 -37.35 -1.03 1.59
N PHE A 56 -38.46 -1.15 0.86
CA PHE A 56 -38.50 -0.95 -0.61
C PHE A 56 -38.25 0.51 -1.05
N ALA A 57 -37.90 1.40 -0.11
CA ALA A 57 -37.43 2.75 -0.35
C ALA A 57 -36.10 3.04 0.37
N TYR A 58 -35.37 2.01 0.81
CA TYR A 58 -34.00 2.17 1.31
C TYR A 58 -33.08 2.54 0.13
N GLY A 59 -32.27 3.59 0.30
CA GLY A 59 -31.47 4.17 -0.80
C GLY A 59 -30.19 3.38 -1.15
N PRO A 60 -29.40 2.94 -0.15
CA PRO A 60 -28.18 2.13 -0.36
C PRO A 60 -28.39 0.66 -0.76
N ASP A 61 -29.62 0.22 -1.05
CA ASP A 61 -29.94 -1.07 -1.66
C ASP A 61 -30.54 -0.78 -3.05
N LEU A 62 -29.68 -0.56 -4.05
CA LEU A 62 -30.06 -0.18 -5.40
C LEU A 62 -30.61 -1.37 -6.21
N ASN A 63 -30.31 -2.60 -5.78
CA ASN A 63 -30.69 -3.83 -6.44
C ASN A 63 -31.99 -4.47 -5.86
N PHE A 64 -32.37 -4.05 -4.65
CA PHE A 64 -33.56 -4.42 -3.86
C PHE A 64 -33.59 -5.87 -3.34
N ASP A 65 -32.44 -6.49 -3.04
CA ASP A 65 -32.38 -7.84 -2.45
C ASP A 65 -32.40 -7.89 -0.91
N GLY A 66 -32.22 -6.76 -0.22
CA GLY A 66 -32.13 -6.66 1.24
C GLY A 66 -30.71 -6.63 1.81
N MET A 67 -29.68 -6.48 0.99
CA MET A 67 -28.32 -6.13 1.40
C MET A 67 -27.98 -4.70 0.94
N ASP A 68 -27.30 -3.94 1.78
CA ASP A 68 -26.65 -2.69 1.39
C ASP A 68 -25.53 -2.98 0.36
N ASP A 69 -25.53 -2.32 -0.81
CA ASP A 69 -24.57 -2.57 -1.89
C ASP A 69 -23.10 -2.39 -1.41
N ARG A 70 -22.88 -1.59 -0.35
CA ARG A 70 -21.55 -1.41 0.28
C ARG A 70 -21.11 -2.65 1.06
N LEU A 71 -22.06 -3.36 1.69
CA LEU A 71 -21.79 -4.66 2.30
C LEU A 71 -21.56 -5.74 1.24
N GLU A 72 -22.21 -5.67 0.08
CA GLU A 72 -21.91 -6.57 -1.04
C GLU A 72 -20.47 -6.42 -1.54
N GLN A 73 -19.98 -5.19 -1.70
CA GLN A 73 -18.57 -4.92 -2.05
C GLN A 73 -17.61 -5.49 -1.01
N VAL A 74 -17.90 -5.29 0.29
CA VAL A 74 -17.13 -5.91 1.38
C VAL A 74 -17.23 -7.44 1.32
N ILE A 75 -18.38 -8.04 1.02
CA ILE A 75 -18.51 -9.50 0.86
C ILE A 75 -17.67 -9.99 -0.33
N ALA A 76 -17.67 -9.26 -1.45
CA ALA A 76 -16.94 -9.60 -2.68
C ALA A 76 -15.41 -9.54 -2.55
N GLY A 77 -14.88 -8.59 -1.77
CA GLY A 77 -13.44 -8.52 -1.51
C GLY A 77 -12.95 -7.29 -0.74
N GLU A 78 -13.69 -6.18 -0.79
CA GLU A 78 -13.25 -4.89 -0.24
C GLU A 78 -13.06 -4.91 1.28
N GLU A 79 -12.20 -4.02 1.78
CA GLU A 79 -12.03 -3.83 3.22
C GLU A 79 -13.18 -3.03 3.84
N SER A 80 -13.59 -3.42 5.05
CA SER A 80 -14.56 -2.66 5.82
C SER A 80 -13.99 -1.28 6.20
N GLN A 81 -14.75 -0.24 5.84
CA GLN A 81 -14.44 1.16 6.17
C GLN A 81 -14.79 1.54 7.62
N SER A 82 -15.39 0.64 8.40
CA SER A 82 -15.88 0.95 9.75
C SER A 82 -14.74 1.40 10.69
N THR A 83 -14.91 2.55 11.33
CA THR A 83 -13.94 3.09 12.31
C THR A 83 -13.85 2.27 13.60
N THR A 84 -14.79 1.35 13.83
CA THR A 84 -14.74 0.34 14.91
C THR A 84 -14.30 -1.04 14.41
N ALA A 85 -13.76 -1.17 13.19
CA ALA A 85 -13.35 -2.46 12.66
C ALA A 85 -12.21 -3.11 13.46
N ILE A 86 -12.43 -4.34 13.93
CA ILE A 86 -11.39 -5.27 14.40
C ILE A 86 -11.24 -6.41 13.38
N ILE A 87 -10.30 -7.33 13.61
CA ILE A 87 -10.21 -8.55 12.80
C ILE A 87 -11.17 -9.62 13.35
N GLY A 88 -12.13 -10.04 12.52
CA GLY A 88 -13.11 -11.08 12.84
C GLY A 88 -12.51 -12.49 12.84
N ALA A 89 -13.28 -13.49 13.28
CA ALA A 89 -12.79 -14.89 13.29
C ALA A 89 -12.70 -15.53 11.89
N ASP A 90 -13.16 -14.83 10.87
CA ASP A 90 -12.94 -15.10 9.44
C ASP A 90 -11.64 -14.47 8.88
N GLY A 91 -10.93 -13.68 9.70
CA GLY A 91 -9.67 -13.03 9.31
C GLY A 91 -9.84 -11.72 8.55
N ARG A 92 -11.06 -11.18 8.42
CA ARG A 92 -11.33 -9.91 7.71
C ARG A 92 -11.65 -8.79 8.71
N LYS A 93 -11.50 -7.53 8.27
CA LYS A 93 -12.02 -6.38 9.03
C LYS A 93 -13.54 -6.51 9.21
N THR A 94 -14.00 -6.49 10.45
CA THR A 94 -15.42 -6.55 10.81
C THR A 94 -16.16 -5.30 10.38
N VAL A 95 -17.42 -5.42 9.96
CA VAL A 95 -18.31 -4.28 9.70
C VAL A 95 -19.09 -3.87 10.97
N ALA A 96 -19.58 -2.63 10.98
CA ALA A 96 -20.63 -2.19 11.87
C ALA A 96 -21.92 -2.02 11.05
N ILE A 97 -23.03 -2.58 11.53
CA ILE A 97 -24.27 -2.72 10.76
C ILE A 97 -25.51 -2.35 11.56
N VAL A 98 -26.60 -2.10 10.86
CA VAL A 98 -27.96 -2.18 11.41
C VAL A 98 -28.63 -3.41 10.82
N VAL A 99 -29.37 -4.15 11.65
CA VAL A 99 -30.15 -5.33 11.26
C VAL A 99 -31.61 -5.00 11.42
N ASP A 100 -32.31 -4.93 10.30
CA ASP A 100 -33.65 -4.33 10.21
C ASP A 100 -34.70 -5.40 9.96
N TYR A 101 -35.78 -5.36 10.75
CA TYR A 101 -36.77 -6.42 10.81
C TYR A 101 -38.13 -5.94 10.30
N ALA A 102 -38.90 -6.85 9.68
CA ALA A 102 -40.29 -6.55 9.27
C ALA A 102 -41.24 -6.24 10.46
N TRP A 103 -40.78 -6.46 11.69
CA TRP A 103 -41.46 -6.14 12.94
C TRP A 103 -40.45 -5.94 14.08
N HIS A 104 -40.84 -5.23 15.15
CA HIS A 104 -39.94 -4.91 16.26
C HIS A 104 -39.35 -6.19 16.89
N PRO A 105 -38.02 -6.32 16.99
CA PRO A 105 -37.36 -7.57 17.36
C PRO A 105 -37.71 -8.01 18.78
N GLY A 106 -38.15 -9.26 18.92
CA GLY A 106 -38.40 -9.91 20.20
C GLY A 106 -37.21 -10.73 20.68
N GLN A 107 -37.35 -11.34 21.87
CA GLN A 107 -36.31 -12.22 22.42
C GLN A 107 -35.99 -13.43 21.50
N GLU A 108 -36.93 -13.84 20.64
CA GLU A 108 -36.72 -14.94 19.68
C GLU A 108 -35.76 -14.50 18.57
N GLU A 109 -35.99 -13.33 17.97
CA GLU A 109 -35.12 -12.71 16.97
C GLU A 109 -33.74 -12.30 17.54
N ILE A 110 -33.70 -11.78 18.78
CA ILE A 110 -32.45 -11.42 19.48
C ILE A 110 -31.61 -12.67 19.80
N ASP A 111 -32.22 -13.74 20.30
CA ASP A 111 -31.51 -14.99 20.62
C ASP A 111 -30.97 -15.67 19.34
N GLU A 112 -31.64 -15.49 18.19
CA GLU A 112 -31.21 -15.99 16.87
C GLU A 112 -30.02 -15.19 16.30
N LEU A 113 -30.12 -13.86 16.24
CA LEU A 113 -29.02 -12.99 15.79
C LEU A 113 -27.75 -13.20 16.63
N VAL A 114 -27.89 -13.23 17.96
CA VAL A 114 -26.75 -13.45 18.88
C VAL A 114 -26.18 -14.88 18.79
N ALA A 115 -26.97 -15.86 18.31
CA ALA A 115 -26.46 -17.20 18.04
C ALA A 115 -25.58 -17.23 16.76
N ILE A 116 -26.02 -16.59 15.68
CA ILE A 116 -25.27 -16.48 14.41
C ILE A 116 -23.98 -15.67 14.62
N LEU A 117 -24.07 -14.48 15.20
CA LEU A 117 -22.90 -13.65 15.53
C LEU A 117 -21.83 -14.48 16.29
N ARG A 118 -22.24 -15.29 17.27
CA ARG A 118 -21.33 -16.14 18.05
C ARG A 118 -20.82 -17.38 17.34
N SER A 119 -21.52 -17.96 16.36
CA SER A 119 -20.93 -19.02 15.53
C SER A 119 -19.83 -18.50 14.61
N HIS A 120 -19.91 -17.21 14.24
CA HIS A 120 -18.86 -16.49 13.52
C HIS A 120 -17.83 -15.80 14.44
N GLY A 121 -17.87 -16.06 15.75
CA GLY A 121 -16.83 -15.63 16.69
C GLY A 121 -16.98 -14.21 17.25
N TRP A 122 -18.10 -13.52 17.04
CA TRP A 122 -18.40 -12.25 17.68
C TRP A 122 -18.52 -12.40 19.21
N GLU A 123 -17.83 -11.55 19.96
CA GLU A 123 -17.98 -11.44 21.41
C GLU A 123 -18.76 -10.17 21.79
N ALA A 124 -19.50 -10.24 22.91
CA ALA A 124 -20.37 -9.15 23.37
C ALA A 124 -19.75 -8.30 24.49
N ASP A 125 -18.45 -8.47 24.77
CA ASP A 125 -17.70 -7.70 25.77
C ASP A 125 -16.67 -6.87 25.00
N GLY A 126 -16.88 -5.55 24.96
CA GLY A 126 -16.17 -4.63 24.05
C GLY A 126 -16.98 -4.19 22.82
N SER A 127 -18.01 -4.94 22.44
CA SER A 127 -18.88 -4.65 21.28
C SER A 127 -20.17 -3.92 21.64
N TRP A 128 -20.60 -2.98 20.80
CA TRP A 128 -21.91 -2.37 20.81
C TRP A 128 -22.99 -3.36 20.36
N PHE A 129 -24.09 -3.42 21.09
CA PHE A 129 -25.30 -4.17 20.73
C PHE A 129 -26.51 -3.48 21.35
N GLN A 130 -27.33 -2.82 20.53
CA GLN A 130 -28.47 -2.03 20.99
C GLN A 130 -29.73 -2.33 20.18
N ILE A 131 -30.81 -2.65 20.88
CA ILE A 131 -32.16 -2.72 20.33
C ILE A 131 -32.73 -1.30 20.31
N MET A 132 -33.34 -0.88 19.21
CA MET A 132 -33.85 0.49 19.07
C MET A 132 -35.32 0.59 19.47
N ASP A 133 -35.65 1.44 20.46
CA ASP A 133 -37.04 1.60 20.97
C ASP A 133 -38.01 2.29 19.98
N SER A 134 -37.51 2.88 18.89
CA SER A 134 -38.26 3.80 18.00
C SER A 134 -38.32 3.37 16.52
N ILE A 135 -37.58 2.33 16.14
CA ILE A 135 -37.55 1.69 14.82
C ILE A 135 -37.51 0.17 15.04
N ASP A 136 -37.66 -0.64 13.99
CA ASP A 136 -37.80 -2.09 14.14
C ASP A 136 -36.47 -2.84 13.97
N SER A 137 -35.40 -2.33 14.60
CA SER A 137 -34.00 -2.63 14.25
C SER A 137 -33.08 -2.93 15.45
N ILE A 138 -31.93 -3.57 15.17
CA ILE A 138 -30.81 -3.78 16.10
C ILE A 138 -29.52 -3.21 15.51
N VAL A 139 -28.85 -2.32 16.26
CA VAL A 139 -27.54 -1.74 15.92
C VAL A 139 -26.44 -2.57 16.57
N VAL A 140 -25.45 -3.01 15.79
CA VAL A 140 -24.34 -3.87 16.27
C VAL A 140 -23.03 -3.58 15.55
N ASP A 141 -21.92 -3.57 16.30
CA ASP A 141 -20.56 -3.41 15.76
C ASP A 141 -19.74 -4.72 15.81
N HIS A 142 -18.51 -4.66 15.31
CA HIS A 142 -17.56 -5.77 15.25
C HIS A 142 -18.09 -7.04 14.55
N VAL A 143 -19.07 -6.92 13.64
CA VAL A 143 -19.69 -8.06 12.97
C VAL A 143 -18.72 -8.69 11.95
N PRO A 144 -18.38 -9.99 12.08
CA PRO A 144 -17.56 -10.69 11.10
C PRO A 144 -18.23 -10.73 9.74
N VAL A 145 -17.50 -10.44 8.65
CA VAL A 145 -18.06 -10.38 7.28
C VAL A 145 -18.72 -11.71 6.88
N SER A 146 -18.16 -12.83 7.34
CA SER A 146 -18.73 -14.17 7.13
C SER A 146 -20.11 -14.37 7.74
N ALA A 147 -20.52 -13.58 8.74
CA ALA A 147 -21.84 -13.67 9.36
C ALA A 147 -22.94 -13.02 8.51
N LEU A 148 -22.59 -12.08 7.61
CA LEU A 148 -23.56 -11.22 6.92
C LEU A 148 -24.58 -12.02 6.10
N LEU A 149 -24.14 -13.05 5.39
CA LEU A 149 -25.03 -13.91 4.60
C LEU A 149 -25.95 -14.78 5.47
N GLU A 150 -25.52 -15.20 6.67
CA GLU A 150 -26.39 -15.92 7.61
C GLU A 150 -27.36 -14.97 8.35
N ILE A 151 -26.95 -13.73 8.63
CA ILE A 151 -27.82 -12.67 9.19
C ILE A 151 -28.90 -12.26 8.17
N HIS A 152 -28.50 -12.01 6.92
CA HIS A 152 -29.39 -11.75 5.79
C HIS A 152 -30.41 -12.89 5.59
N ALA A 153 -30.02 -14.14 5.80
CA ALA A 153 -30.89 -15.31 5.64
C ALA A 153 -31.95 -15.52 6.75
N ILE A 154 -31.97 -14.70 7.81
CA ILE A 154 -33.00 -14.77 8.86
C ILE A 154 -34.38 -14.37 8.28
N GLU A 155 -35.42 -15.23 8.41
CA GLU A 155 -36.77 -15.00 7.83
C GLU A 155 -37.42 -13.67 8.28
N SER A 156 -36.98 -13.09 9.39
CA SER A 156 -37.53 -11.84 9.93
C SER A 156 -36.80 -10.57 9.50
N VAL A 157 -35.60 -10.69 8.92
CA VAL A 157 -34.75 -9.57 8.47
C VAL A 157 -35.15 -9.13 7.07
N VAL A 158 -35.24 -7.82 6.86
CA VAL A 158 -35.63 -7.20 5.59
C VAL A 158 -34.49 -6.45 4.91
N VAL A 159 -33.61 -5.81 5.69
CA VAL A 159 -32.39 -5.15 5.23
C VAL A 159 -31.25 -5.45 6.21
N VAL A 160 -30.03 -5.53 5.71
CA VAL A 160 -28.81 -5.39 6.52
C VAL A 160 -28.06 -4.15 6.03
N GLU A 161 -28.03 -3.10 6.85
CA GLU A 161 -27.46 -1.79 6.51
C GLU A 161 -26.00 -1.68 6.96
N MET A 162 -25.14 -1.00 6.20
CA MET A 162 -23.83 -0.57 6.70
C MET A 162 -23.96 0.73 7.50
N GLN A 163 -23.40 0.77 8.71
CA GLN A 163 -23.34 2.03 9.47
C GLN A 163 -22.42 3.03 8.75
N ASN A 164 -22.90 4.27 8.61
CA ASN A 164 -22.15 5.33 7.95
C ASN A 164 -20.89 5.71 8.75
N VAL A 165 -19.84 6.05 8.00
CA VAL A 165 -18.58 6.59 8.50
C VAL A 165 -18.58 8.09 8.23
N MET A 166 -18.13 8.89 9.20
CA MET A 166 -18.08 10.36 9.10
C MET A 166 -16.62 10.83 9.19
N TYR A 167 -16.20 11.69 8.27
CA TYR A 167 -14.87 12.31 8.26
C TYR A 167 -14.99 13.82 8.61
N PRO A 168 -14.00 14.44 9.29
CA PRO A 168 -14.04 15.86 9.66
C PRO A 168 -13.54 16.78 8.53
N THR A 169 -14.45 17.51 7.87
CA THR A 169 -14.12 18.21 6.59
C THR A 169 -13.73 19.69 6.70
N LEU A 170 -13.70 20.33 7.88
CA LEU A 170 -13.34 21.77 7.92
C LEU A 170 -11.88 22.02 7.47
N GLU A 171 -11.00 21.06 7.73
CA GLU A 171 -9.59 21.04 7.29
C GLU A 171 -9.46 21.03 5.75
N SER A 172 -10.40 20.41 5.03
CA SER A 172 -10.41 20.38 3.54
C SER A 172 -11.29 21.48 2.93
N ALA A 173 -12.43 21.82 3.55
CA ALA A 173 -13.39 22.80 3.05
C ALA A 173 -12.84 24.25 3.01
N ASN A 174 -12.01 24.66 3.98
CA ASN A 174 -11.40 25.99 3.98
C ASN A 174 -10.31 26.17 2.88
N PRO A 175 -9.38 25.22 2.70
CA PRO A 175 -8.47 25.24 1.55
C PRO A 175 -9.17 25.05 0.20
N ALA A 176 -10.16 24.15 0.10
CA ALA A 176 -10.97 24.00 -1.11
C ALA A 176 -11.66 25.32 -1.46
N SER A 177 -12.18 26.07 -0.47
CA SER A 177 -12.75 27.42 -0.64
C SER A 177 -11.73 28.52 -1.02
N ARG A 178 -10.43 28.20 -1.06
CA ARG A 178 -9.28 29.12 -1.25
C ARG A 178 -9.15 30.19 -0.17
N ILE A 179 -9.59 29.87 1.05
CA ILE A 179 -9.40 30.71 2.24
C ILE A 179 -8.00 30.48 2.80
N GLN A 180 -7.61 29.22 2.95
CA GLN A 180 -6.32 28.76 3.49
C GLN A 180 -5.47 28.10 2.40
N PRO A 181 -4.12 28.17 2.48
CA PRO A 181 -3.23 27.55 1.49
C PRO A 181 -3.28 26.01 1.55
N SER A 182 -2.97 25.38 0.42
CA SER A 182 -2.81 23.92 0.29
C SER A 182 -1.79 23.56 -0.81
N ASP A 183 -1.46 22.27 -0.93
CA ASP A 183 -0.68 21.74 -2.04
C ASP A 183 -1.45 21.74 -3.39
N VAL A 184 -2.75 22.06 -3.39
CA VAL A 184 -3.64 22.09 -4.58
C VAL A 184 -3.91 23.52 -5.05
N TYR A 185 -4.23 24.43 -4.13
CA TYR A 185 -4.56 25.83 -4.45
C TYR A 185 -3.69 26.82 -3.70
N SER A 186 -3.02 27.68 -4.48
CA SER A 186 -2.24 28.82 -4.01
C SER A 186 -3.03 30.13 -4.07
N GLY A 187 -2.41 31.22 -3.58
CA GLY A 187 -2.89 32.58 -3.74
C GLY A 187 -4.14 32.85 -2.91
N THR A 188 -4.22 32.24 -1.74
CA THR A 188 -5.40 32.20 -0.87
C THR A 188 -5.53 33.46 -0.01
N LEU A 189 -6.62 33.59 0.75
CA LEU A 189 -6.84 34.78 1.57
C LEU A 189 -5.81 34.91 2.71
N TYR A 190 -5.42 33.79 3.33
CA TYR A 190 -4.40 33.79 4.38
C TYR A 190 -3.02 34.12 3.81
N ASP A 191 -2.65 33.66 2.60
CA ASP A 191 -1.40 34.04 1.91
C ASP A 191 -1.28 35.57 1.70
N ARG A 192 -2.43 36.22 1.53
CA ARG A 192 -2.58 37.66 1.31
C ARG A 192 -2.65 38.46 2.62
N GLY A 193 -2.72 37.78 3.77
CA GLY A 193 -2.87 38.39 5.09
C GLY A 193 -4.27 38.93 5.36
N TYR A 194 -5.32 38.26 4.83
CA TYR A 194 -6.71 38.52 5.18
C TYR A 194 -7.26 37.40 6.08
N ASP A 195 -7.88 37.81 7.18
CA ASP A 195 -8.36 36.96 8.29
C ASP A 195 -9.66 37.50 8.92
N GLY A 196 -10.17 38.66 8.50
CA GLY A 196 -11.34 39.34 9.05
C GLY A 196 -11.06 40.43 10.10
N GLU A 197 -9.80 40.80 10.37
CA GLU A 197 -9.41 41.77 11.42
C GLU A 197 -10.35 42.99 11.50
N GLY A 198 -11.00 43.16 12.66
CA GLY A 198 -11.78 44.36 12.97
C GLY A 198 -13.22 44.37 12.45
N VAL A 199 -13.67 43.33 11.75
CA VAL A 199 -15.06 43.15 11.33
C VAL A 199 -15.86 42.46 12.44
N VAL A 200 -17.14 42.82 12.61
CA VAL A 200 -18.04 42.21 13.61
C VAL A 200 -19.09 41.35 12.92
N ILE A 201 -19.08 40.05 13.22
CA ILE A 201 -20.07 39.07 12.78
C ILE A 201 -21.06 38.85 13.93
N ALA A 202 -22.35 39.07 13.66
CA ALA A 202 -23.41 38.67 14.56
C ALA A 202 -23.95 37.29 14.15
N VAL A 203 -23.89 36.32 15.07
CA VAL A 203 -24.41 34.96 14.90
C VAL A 203 -25.82 34.92 15.50
N LEU A 204 -26.84 34.70 14.66
CA LEU A 204 -28.24 34.64 15.09
C LEU A 204 -28.69 33.17 15.19
N ASP A 205 -28.37 32.48 16.28
CA ASP A 205 -28.59 31.02 16.37
C ASP A 205 -29.06 30.53 17.77
N SER A 206 -28.61 29.37 18.29
CA SER A 206 -28.99 28.80 19.59
C SER A 206 -28.30 29.41 20.82
N GLY A 207 -27.51 30.45 20.61
CA GLY A 207 -26.51 30.96 21.53
C GLY A 207 -25.12 30.52 21.09
N VAL A 208 -24.06 31.07 21.68
CA VAL A 208 -22.68 30.63 21.47
C VAL A 208 -22.02 30.35 22.81
N ASP A 209 -21.38 29.18 22.94
CA ASP A 209 -20.44 28.86 24.01
C ASP A 209 -19.11 29.57 23.69
N ASN A 210 -19.04 30.86 24.01
CA ASN A 210 -17.93 31.75 23.69
C ASN A 210 -16.80 31.73 24.73
N GLU A 211 -16.88 30.84 25.71
CA GLU A 211 -15.80 30.45 26.62
C GLU A 211 -14.98 29.27 26.06
N HIS A 212 -15.45 28.62 24.98
CA HIS A 212 -14.70 27.59 24.23
C HIS A 212 -13.41 28.18 23.62
N ARG A 213 -12.32 27.40 23.63
CA ARG A 213 -10.96 27.85 23.22
C ARG A 213 -10.87 28.42 21.79
N SER A 214 -11.80 28.06 20.91
CA SER A 214 -11.82 28.57 19.53
C SER A 214 -12.51 29.94 19.42
N LEU A 215 -13.19 30.40 20.48
CA LEU A 215 -14.17 31.49 20.42
C LEU A 215 -14.00 32.54 21.53
N ASN A 216 -13.09 32.32 22.48
CA ASN A 216 -12.81 33.19 23.63
C ASN A 216 -11.86 34.36 23.27
N ASP A 217 -10.70 34.13 22.67
CA ASP A 217 -9.71 35.16 22.28
C ASP A 217 -9.14 34.98 20.87
N PHE A 218 -8.13 35.78 20.46
CA PHE A 218 -7.60 35.75 19.09
C PHE A 218 -6.35 34.87 18.88
N ASP A 219 -5.67 34.45 19.94
CA ASP A 219 -4.28 33.96 19.86
C ASP A 219 -4.06 32.53 20.41
N ASP A 220 -5.05 31.94 21.09
CA ASP A 220 -5.08 30.57 21.63
C ASP A 220 -3.90 30.28 22.60
N GLN A 221 -3.63 31.21 23.54
CA GLN A 221 -2.61 31.03 24.58
C GLN A 221 -3.13 31.34 26.00
N ASP A 222 -2.74 30.47 26.95
CA ASP A 222 -3.14 30.46 28.37
C ASP A 222 -4.63 30.12 28.66
N ASP A 223 -5.35 29.54 27.69
CA ASP A 223 -6.78 29.13 27.76
C ASP A 223 -7.05 27.86 28.60
N GLU A 224 -7.03 28.02 29.92
CA GLU A 224 -7.56 27.02 30.85
C GLU A 224 -9.10 27.20 31.00
N PRO A 225 -9.92 26.16 30.78
CA PRO A 225 -11.40 26.19 30.89
C PRO A 225 -12.01 27.03 32.01
N ASP A 226 -12.87 28.00 31.65
CA ASP A 226 -13.57 28.87 32.61
C ASP A 226 -15.11 29.01 32.38
N LEU A 227 -15.70 30.12 32.83
CA LEU A 227 -17.13 30.47 32.90
C LEU A 227 -17.36 32.01 32.90
N ASP A 228 -16.42 32.83 32.38
CA ASP A 228 -16.55 34.30 32.32
C ASP A 228 -15.83 34.83 31.06
N PRO A 229 -16.54 35.26 29.99
CA PRO A 229 -15.97 35.57 28.69
C PRO A 229 -15.24 36.94 28.66
N ASN A 230 -14.91 37.45 29.85
CA ASN A 230 -14.18 38.69 30.11
C ASN A 230 -12.93 38.42 30.98
N SER A 231 -12.49 37.16 31.07
CA SER A 231 -11.25 36.74 31.72
C SER A 231 -10.01 37.01 30.86
N TYR A 232 -10.15 36.90 29.54
CA TYR A 232 -9.13 37.13 28.51
C TYR A 232 -8.91 38.64 28.24
N ASP A 233 -7.66 39.09 28.11
CA ASP A 233 -7.31 40.52 27.94
C ASP A 233 -7.68 41.06 26.53
N ASP A 234 -7.89 40.18 25.55
CA ASP A 234 -8.22 40.45 24.14
C ASP A 234 -9.42 39.65 23.60
N GLN A 235 -10.41 39.35 24.45
CA GLN A 235 -11.65 38.63 24.12
C GLN A 235 -12.28 38.92 22.73
N LYS A 236 -12.69 37.86 22.02
CA LYS A 236 -13.45 37.87 20.75
C LYS A 236 -14.89 38.32 20.91
N TRP A 237 -15.55 37.88 21.99
CA TRP A 237 -16.94 38.21 22.30
C TRP A 237 -17.06 39.65 22.78
N VAL A 238 -17.91 40.45 22.11
CA VAL A 238 -18.08 41.89 22.42
C VAL A 238 -19.49 42.30 22.82
N ALA A 239 -20.51 41.49 22.52
CA ALA A 239 -21.89 41.70 22.97
C ALA A 239 -22.77 40.45 22.81
N GLY A 240 -23.86 40.38 23.58
CA GLY A 240 -24.86 39.30 23.50
C GLY A 240 -26.32 39.76 23.64
N TYR A 241 -27.25 39.04 23.01
CA TYR A 241 -28.70 39.27 23.15
C TYR A 241 -29.57 38.00 23.02
N ASP A 242 -30.06 37.48 24.16
CA ASP A 242 -31.08 36.42 24.19
C ASP A 242 -32.45 36.95 23.74
N ALA A 243 -32.85 36.67 22.50
CA ALA A 243 -34.16 37.02 21.96
C ALA A 243 -35.29 36.08 22.41
N THR A 244 -34.97 34.96 23.08
CA THR A 244 -35.93 33.96 23.59
C THR A 244 -36.43 34.29 24.99
N SER A 245 -35.58 34.91 25.83
CA SER A 245 -35.91 35.26 27.21
C SER A 245 -36.98 36.34 27.33
N GLN A 246 -37.92 36.10 28.24
CA GLN A 246 -38.96 37.06 28.64
C GLN A 246 -38.43 38.22 29.51
N ALA A 247 -37.12 38.26 29.77
CA ALA A 247 -36.43 39.27 30.56
C ALA A 247 -35.08 39.69 29.96
N SER A 248 -34.95 39.60 28.63
CA SER A 248 -33.71 39.88 27.90
C SER A 248 -33.18 41.30 28.11
N ASN A 249 -31.85 41.44 28.08
CA ASN A 249 -31.17 42.70 28.29
C ASN A 249 -30.75 43.34 26.94
N PRO A 250 -31.42 44.41 26.47
CA PRO A 250 -31.18 44.95 25.14
C PRO A 250 -29.91 45.82 25.01
N ASP A 251 -29.08 45.95 26.05
CA ASP A 251 -27.87 46.77 26.02
C ASP A 251 -26.57 46.03 25.61
N GLY A 252 -26.67 44.74 25.28
CA GLY A 252 -25.54 43.92 24.81
C GLY A 252 -24.66 43.33 25.90
N SER A 253 -24.81 43.74 27.17
CA SER A 253 -23.91 43.33 28.27
C SER A 253 -24.24 41.99 28.93
N GLN A 254 -24.97 41.10 28.24
CA GLN A 254 -25.27 39.76 28.72
C GLN A 254 -24.96 38.74 27.64
N ASP A 255 -24.01 37.86 27.94
CA ASP A 255 -23.89 36.55 27.32
C ASP A 255 -25.25 35.78 27.40
N PRO A 256 -25.73 35.21 26.28
CA PRO A 256 -26.84 34.26 26.25
C PRO A 256 -26.46 32.80 26.58
N ASP A 257 -25.26 32.36 26.18
CA ASP A 257 -24.68 31.00 26.22
C ASP A 257 -25.50 29.93 25.44
N ASP A 258 -24.79 28.99 24.80
CA ASP A 258 -25.41 27.96 23.95
C ASP A 258 -26.00 26.79 24.76
N GLY A 259 -27.32 26.67 24.70
CA GLY A 259 -28.05 25.60 25.38
C GLY A 259 -28.18 24.32 24.55
N GLN A 260 -27.70 24.29 23.30
CA GLN A 260 -28.00 23.20 22.35
C GLN A 260 -26.84 22.79 21.43
N GLY A 261 -25.91 23.69 21.07
CA GLY A 261 -24.65 23.39 20.37
C GLY A 261 -24.57 23.81 18.90
N HIS A 262 -25.69 24.13 18.24
CA HIS A 262 -25.68 24.48 16.81
C HIS A 262 -25.04 25.86 16.57
N GLY A 263 -25.36 26.87 17.38
CA GLY A 263 -24.81 28.22 17.25
C GLY A 263 -23.31 28.29 17.53
N THR A 264 -22.81 27.50 18.49
CA THR A 264 -21.37 27.36 18.76
C THR A 264 -20.61 26.76 17.58
N HIS A 265 -21.15 25.68 17.00
CA HIS A 265 -20.57 25.04 15.82
C HIS A 265 -20.51 26.00 14.62
N VAL A 266 -21.59 26.73 14.37
CA VAL A 266 -21.69 27.77 13.33
C VAL A 266 -20.73 28.94 13.59
N ALA A 267 -20.56 29.38 14.84
CA ALA A 267 -19.61 30.44 15.20
C ALA A 267 -18.16 30.00 14.97
N GLY A 268 -17.81 28.76 15.33
CA GLY A 268 -16.49 28.18 15.07
C GLY A 268 -16.13 28.18 13.58
N ILE A 269 -17.05 27.79 12.70
CA ILE A 269 -16.83 27.83 11.24
C ILE A 269 -16.66 29.28 10.74
N ALA A 270 -17.39 30.24 11.30
CA ALA A 270 -17.35 31.63 10.84
C ALA A 270 -16.06 32.35 11.25
N LEU A 271 -15.66 32.22 12.52
CA LEU A 271 -14.62 33.06 13.14
C LEU A 271 -13.76 32.34 14.18
N GLY A 272 -13.85 31.01 14.30
CA GLY A 272 -13.06 30.24 15.25
C GLY A 272 -11.56 30.39 15.02
N THR A 273 -10.76 30.52 16.07
CA THR A 273 -9.28 30.56 15.98
C THR A 273 -8.65 29.17 15.81
N GLY A 274 -9.39 28.12 16.20
CA GLY A 274 -8.96 26.73 16.14
C GLY A 274 -8.83 26.11 17.53
N ASP A 275 -8.17 24.96 17.58
CA ASP A 275 -7.59 24.42 18.81
C ASP A 275 -6.07 24.68 18.80
N SER A 276 -5.35 24.20 19.83
CA SER A 276 -3.89 24.42 19.94
C SER A 276 -3.03 23.86 18.79
N SER A 277 -3.59 23.03 17.91
CA SER A 277 -2.96 22.56 16.66
C SER A 277 -3.18 23.51 15.47
N ARG A 278 -4.14 24.44 15.56
CA ARG A 278 -4.57 25.37 14.51
C ARG A 278 -5.01 24.67 13.21
N VAL A 279 -5.56 23.45 13.30
CA VAL A 279 -6.18 22.74 12.14
C VAL A 279 -7.59 23.27 11.90
N HIS A 280 -8.46 23.26 12.92
CA HIS A 280 -9.88 23.58 12.79
C HIS A 280 -10.20 25.08 12.92
N ILE A 281 -9.42 25.93 12.25
CA ILE A 281 -9.64 27.38 12.21
C ILE A 281 -10.89 27.67 11.36
N GLY A 282 -11.73 28.61 11.79
CA GLY A 282 -12.83 29.15 11.00
C GLY A 282 -12.37 30.03 9.83
N ALA A 283 -13.32 30.45 9.00
CA ALA A 283 -13.04 31.24 7.81
C ALA A 283 -12.39 32.61 8.13
N ALA A 284 -12.83 33.31 9.18
CA ALA A 284 -12.34 34.64 9.56
C ALA A 284 -11.92 34.77 11.05
N PRO A 285 -10.77 34.19 11.46
CA PRO A 285 -10.32 34.18 12.85
C PRO A 285 -9.99 35.57 13.42
N GLY A 286 -9.79 36.59 12.59
CA GLY A 286 -9.61 38.00 13.01
C GLY A 286 -10.92 38.74 13.31
N ALA A 287 -12.09 38.13 13.09
CA ALA A 287 -13.39 38.76 13.32
C ALA A 287 -13.85 38.70 14.80
N PHE A 288 -14.59 39.72 15.21
CA PHE A 288 -15.27 39.81 16.51
C PHE A 288 -16.66 39.16 16.49
N LEU A 289 -17.04 38.55 17.61
CA LEU A 289 -18.31 37.85 17.80
C LEU A 289 -19.36 38.71 18.53
N VAL A 290 -20.59 38.67 18.02
CA VAL A 290 -21.81 39.09 18.73
C VAL A 290 -22.83 37.95 18.71
N ASP A 291 -23.18 37.39 19.87
CA ASP A 291 -24.18 36.31 19.97
C ASP A 291 -25.61 36.88 20.05
N ILE A 292 -26.51 36.39 19.21
CA ILE A 292 -27.92 36.76 19.20
C ILE A 292 -28.78 35.47 19.20
N LYS A 293 -28.77 34.77 20.34
CA LYS A 293 -29.63 33.61 20.63
C LYS A 293 -31.11 33.84 20.27
N VAL A 294 -31.54 33.30 19.13
CA VAL A 294 -32.92 33.31 18.60
C VAL A 294 -33.57 31.93 18.64
N LEU A 295 -32.78 30.85 18.61
CA LEU A 295 -33.26 29.48 18.85
C LEU A 295 -33.24 29.18 20.37
N THR A 296 -34.15 28.33 20.81
CA THR A 296 -34.19 27.88 22.22
C THR A 296 -33.27 26.69 22.44
N ASP A 297 -32.92 26.39 23.70
CA ASP A 297 -32.13 25.22 24.13
C ASP A 297 -32.67 23.85 23.65
N SER A 298 -33.84 23.79 23.00
CA SER A 298 -34.37 22.60 22.33
C SER A 298 -34.37 22.72 20.79
N GLY A 299 -33.45 23.51 20.22
CA GLY A 299 -33.23 23.72 18.77
C GLY A 299 -34.34 24.49 18.04
N GLY A 300 -35.55 24.54 18.60
CA GLY A 300 -36.71 25.18 18.00
C GLY A 300 -36.78 26.69 18.24
N THR A 301 -37.35 27.40 17.28
CA THR A 301 -37.70 28.82 17.40
C THR A 301 -39.15 29.10 16.99
N ASN A 302 -39.54 30.36 17.08
CA ASN A 302 -40.76 30.90 16.51
C ASN A 302 -40.45 32.31 15.98
N SER A 303 -41.20 32.79 14.98
CA SER A 303 -40.97 34.10 14.35
C SER A 303 -40.83 35.29 15.30
N GLN A 304 -41.42 35.26 16.51
CA GLN A 304 -41.25 36.37 17.45
C GLN A 304 -39.81 36.49 17.97
N ASN A 305 -39.06 35.39 18.07
CA ASN A 305 -37.68 35.40 18.53
C ASN A 305 -36.74 35.89 17.41
N SER A 306 -36.82 35.30 16.22
CA SER A 306 -36.01 35.71 15.05
C SER A 306 -36.24 37.18 14.67
N LEU A 307 -37.50 37.64 14.64
CA LEU A 307 -37.82 39.05 14.42
C LEU A 307 -37.22 39.98 15.49
N ASN A 308 -37.15 39.54 16.76
CA ASN A 308 -36.52 40.32 17.83
C ASN A 308 -34.99 40.37 17.66
N GLY A 309 -34.35 39.25 17.31
CA GLY A 309 -32.90 39.18 17.08
C GLY A 309 -32.45 40.04 15.91
N ILE A 310 -33.07 39.87 14.73
CA ILE A 310 -32.77 40.68 13.54
C ILE A 310 -33.04 42.17 13.81
N GLN A 311 -34.11 42.50 14.54
CA GLN A 311 -34.38 43.88 14.94
C GLN A 311 -33.35 44.44 15.93
N TRP A 312 -32.83 43.62 16.87
CA TRP A 312 -31.77 44.03 17.80
C TRP A 312 -30.44 44.25 17.07
N MET A 313 -30.10 43.38 16.12
CA MET A 313 -28.95 43.53 15.22
C MET A 313 -29.00 44.87 14.47
N ILE A 314 -30.12 45.19 13.81
CA ILE A 314 -30.35 46.47 13.11
C ILE A 314 -30.20 47.67 14.06
N ASN A 315 -30.67 47.56 15.30
CA ASN A 315 -30.58 48.64 16.30
C ASN A 315 -29.15 48.89 16.79
N ASN A 316 -28.23 47.93 16.65
CA ASN A 316 -26.85 48.01 17.11
C ASN A 316 -25.81 48.12 15.98
N LYS A 317 -26.27 48.40 14.75
CA LYS A 317 -25.46 48.60 13.54
C LYS A 317 -24.22 49.50 13.72
N ASP A 318 -24.32 50.49 14.61
CA ASP A 318 -23.32 51.54 14.86
C ASP A 318 -22.77 51.54 16.31
N THR A 319 -23.05 50.51 17.12
CA THR A 319 -22.65 50.49 18.54
C THR A 319 -21.13 50.30 18.70
N ASP A 320 -20.45 51.24 19.36
CA ASP A 320 -19.02 51.15 19.67
C ASP A 320 -18.81 50.24 20.88
N TRP A 321 -18.42 48.98 20.65
CA TRP A 321 -18.28 47.97 21.69
C TRP A 321 -16.95 48.07 22.46
N GLY A 322 -15.91 48.61 21.82
CA GLY A 322 -14.55 48.67 22.36
C GLY A 322 -13.57 47.79 21.58
N ASN A 323 -12.30 47.80 22.00
CA ASN A 323 -11.14 47.03 21.48
C ASN A 323 -10.82 47.11 19.97
N GLY A 324 -11.71 47.63 19.13
CA GLY A 324 -11.60 47.67 17.67
C GLY A 324 -12.98 47.53 17.03
N ALA A 325 -13.79 46.61 17.58
CA ALA A 325 -15.16 46.28 17.18
C ALA A 325 -16.09 47.50 17.15
N LYS A 326 -16.73 47.72 16.00
CA LYS A 326 -17.67 48.83 15.79
C LYS A 326 -18.91 48.36 15.04
N GLY A 327 -20.00 48.29 15.78
CA GLY A 327 -21.33 47.97 15.26
C GLY A 327 -21.47 46.50 14.95
N ILE A 328 -22.21 46.21 13.89
CA ILE A 328 -22.35 44.89 13.28
C ILE A 328 -22.22 45.09 11.77
N GLN A 329 -21.42 44.27 11.09
CA GLN A 329 -21.24 44.31 9.64
C GLN A 329 -22.00 43.17 8.96
N ILE A 330 -21.98 41.99 9.58
CA ILE A 330 -22.49 40.75 9.01
C ILE A 330 -23.54 40.17 9.94
N GLY A 331 -24.68 39.77 9.39
CA GLY A 331 -25.71 39.01 10.08
C GLY A 331 -25.72 37.58 9.56
N GLN A 332 -25.10 36.68 10.30
CA GLN A 332 -25.04 35.25 10.02
C GLN A 332 -26.34 34.59 10.52
N MET A 333 -27.02 33.81 9.66
CA MET A 333 -28.32 33.20 9.97
C MET A 333 -28.43 31.76 9.46
N SER A 334 -27.95 30.79 10.24
CA SER A 334 -28.08 29.35 9.95
C SER A 334 -29.46 28.76 10.31
N PHE A 335 -30.55 29.49 10.06
CA PHE A 335 -31.91 29.04 10.34
C PHE A 335 -32.91 29.44 9.24
N GLY A 336 -33.98 28.65 9.10
CA GLY A 336 -35.07 28.87 8.17
C GLY A 336 -36.40 28.34 8.70
N SER A 337 -37.41 28.20 7.84
CA SER A 337 -38.70 27.58 8.19
C SER A 337 -38.77 26.12 7.72
N ILE A 338 -39.16 25.21 8.61
CA ILE A 338 -39.26 23.77 8.34
C ILE A 338 -40.37 23.47 7.32
N GLY A 339 -40.10 22.60 6.34
CA GLY A 339 -41.11 22.12 5.38
C GLY A 339 -42.28 21.39 6.03
N ASN A 340 -43.43 21.36 5.35
CA ASN A 340 -44.63 20.65 5.81
C ASN A 340 -45.09 19.61 4.77
N PRO A 341 -44.85 18.29 5.00
CA PRO A 341 -45.11 17.23 4.01
C PRO A 341 -46.58 17.00 3.67
N ILE A 342 -47.52 17.76 4.24
CA ILE A 342 -48.97 17.62 4.03
C ILE A 342 -49.46 18.51 2.85
N ASN A 343 -48.66 19.45 2.35
CA ASN A 343 -48.99 20.26 1.16
C ASN A 343 -47.74 20.47 0.28
N GLN A 344 -47.95 20.84 -0.98
CA GLN A 344 -46.88 21.43 -1.80
C GLN A 344 -46.60 22.84 -1.28
N ASP A 345 -45.54 22.97 -0.49
CA ASP A 345 -44.99 24.23 0.00
C ASP A 345 -43.68 24.52 -0.73
N ASN A 346 -43.73 25.41 -1.72
CA ASN A 346 -42.59 25.79 -2.55
C ASN A 346 -41.72 26.88 -1.90
N GLY A 347 -41.98 27.25 -0.64
CA GLY A 347 -41.21 28.25 0.09
C GLY A 347 -41.86 29.64 0.11
N ASP A 348 -41.04 30.67 0.32
CA ASP A 348 -41.45 32.05 0.56
C ASP A 348 -40.99 32.99 -0.58
N ASN A 349 -41.67 34.13 -0.74
CA ASN A 349 -41.45 35.08 -1.83
C ASN A 349 -40.80 36.40 -1.40
N GLY A 350 -39.99 36.40 -0.34
CA GLY A 350 -39.31 37.60 0.20
C GLY A 350 -40.24 38.54 1.00
N THR A 351 -41.56 38.44 0.82
CA THR A 351 -42.53 39.33 1.50
C THR A 351 -42.77 39.00 2.99
N GLY A 352 -42.17 37.92 3.49
CA GLY A 352 -42.17 37.50 4.90
C GLY A 352 -41.71 38.58 5.89
N ALA A 353 -42.02 38.43 7.17
CA ALA A 353 -41.70 39.44 8.17
C ALA A 353 -40.18 39.49 8.46
N GLU A 354 -39.55 38.32 8.56
CA GLU A 354 -38.12 38.14 8.77
C GLU A 354 -37.35 38.56 7.50
N ALA A 355 -37.77 38.09 6.33
CA ALA A 355 -37.18 38.49 5.04
C ALA A 355 -37.22 40.02 4.82
N ARG A 356 -38.32 40.68 5.16
CA ARG A 356 -38.41 42.16 5.14
C ARG A 356 -37.51 42.86 6.16
N LEU A 357 -37.18 42.24 7.29
CA LEU A 357 -36.18 42.80 8.22
C LEU A 357 -34.76 42.60 7.67
N VAL A 358 -34.48 41.48 7.00
CA VAL A 358 -33.23 41.28 6.26
C VAL A 358 -33.07 42.34 5.17
N ASN A 359 -34.06 42.57 4.31
CA ASN A 359 -34.02 43.64 3.32
C ASN A 359 -33.77 45.03 3.94
N ASN A 360 -34.39 45.34 5.09
CA ASN A 360 -34.15 46.58 5.82
C ASN A 360 -32.71 46.65 6.38
N ALA A 361 -32.16 45.53 6.86
CA ALA A 361 -30.78 45.43 7.32
C ALA A 361 -29.78 45.67 6.17
N THR A 362 -30.02 45.04 5.02
CA THR A 362 -29.20 45.16 3.81
C THR A 362 -29.24 46.56 3.20
N TYR A 363 -30.43 47.06 2.84
CA TYR A 363 -30.56 48.25 1.99
C TYR A 363 -30.58 49.59 2.76
N ASP A 364 -31.20 49.64 3.94
CA ASP A 364 -31.34 50.88 4.73
C ASP A 364 -30.29 51.00 5.85
N HIS A 365 -29.54 49.93 6.17
CA HIS A 365 -28.63 49.86 7.30
C HIS A 365 -27.21 49.32 7.01
N ASP A 366 -26.87 48.92 5.79
CA ASP A 366 -25.52 48.42 5.44
C ASP A 366 -25.07 47.15 6.21
N ILE A 367 -25.95 46.15 6.40
CA ILE A 367 -25.59 44.82 6.97
C ILE A 367 -25.61 43.76 5.86
N SER A 368 -24.53 42.99 5.74
CA SER A 368 -24.50 41.80 4.88
C SER A 368 -25.18 40.62 5.61
N CYS A 369 -26.43 40.32 5.25
CA CYS A 369 -27.15 39.17 5.80
C CYS A 369 -26.87 37.91 4.99
N VAL A 370 -26.16 36.94 5.58
CA VAL A 370 -25.78 35.67 4.96
C VAL A 370 -26.64 34.56 5.59
N VAL A 371 -27.38 33.82 4.76
CA VAL A 371 -28.53 33.02 5.23
C VAL A 371 -28.56 31.64 4.56
N ALA A 372 -28.85 30.60 5.33
CA ALA A 372 -28.99 29.23 4.82
C ALA A 372 -30.19 29.07 3.84
N ALA A 373 -30.02 28.30 2.77
CA ALA A 373 -31.09 27.99 1.82
C ALA A 373 -32.15 27.02 2.40
N GLY A 374 -31.73 26.05 3.21
CA GLY A 374 -32.57 25.01 3.80
C GLY A 374 -32.05 23.60 3.54
N ASN A 375 -32.49 22.64 4.37
CA ASN A 375 -32.02 21.24 4.38
C ASN A 375 -33.18 20.24 4.12
N ASP A 376 -34.17 20.59 3.29
CA ASP A 376 -35.34 19.74 2.97
C ASP A 376 -35.10 18.84 1.72
N GLY A 377 -33.98 19.00 1.00
CA GLY A 377 -33.64 18.26 -0.23
C GLY A 377 -34.54 18.57 -1.44
N ILE A 378 -35.16 19.75 -1.48
CA ILE A 378 -36.18 20.11 -2.50
C ILE A 378 -36.09 21.58 -2.94
N GLN A 379 -36.73 21.87 -4.08
CA GLN A 379 -36.92 23.22 -4.64
C GLN A 379 -37.80 24.08 -3.71
N ARG A 380 -37.20 24.68 -2.67
CA ARG A 380 -37.89 25.35 -1.56
C ARG A 380 -36.99 26.35 -0.82
N ILE A 381 -36.87 27.57 -1.34
CA ILE A 381 -36.20 28.66 -0.61
C ILE A 381 -37.18 29.32 0.36
N ALA A 382 -36.86 29.28 1.66
CA ALA A 382 -37.72 29.77 2.73
C ALA A 382 -37.21 31.08 3.37
N SER A 383 -38.10 31.86 3.99
CA SER A 383 -37.70 33.02 4.81
C SER A 383 -36.87 32.58 6.02
N PRO A 384 -35.75 33.25 6.37
CA PRO A 384 -35.28 34.53 5.80
C PRO A 384 -34.46 34.45 4.51
N GLY A 385 -34.04 33.26 4.05
CA GLY A 385 -33.27 33.05 2.81
C GLY A 385 -34.01 33.43 1.52
N SER A 386 -35.33 33.60 1.56
CA SER A 386 -36.14 34.17 0.48
C SER A 386 -35.95 35.68 0.27
N ALA A 387 -35.23 36.38 1.16
CA ALA A 387 -35.08 37.83 1.08
C ALA A 387 -34.15 38.26 -0.08
N ASP A 388 -34.62 39.26 -0.81
CA ASP A 388 -34.00 39.91 -1.96
C ASP A 388 -32.56 40.36 -1.62
N GLY A 389 -32.43 40.99 -0.44
CA GLY A 389 -31.18 41.47 0.14
C GLY A 389 -30.36 40.43 0.92
N ALA A 390 -30.84 39.20 1.11
CA ALA A 390 -30.02 38.12 1.66
C ALA A 390 -28.98 37.65 0.64
N ILE A 391 -27.86 37.15 1.14
CA ILE A 391 -26.91 36.31 0.39
C ILE A 391 -27.24 34.87 0.82
N THR A 392 -27.97 34.15 -0.03
CA THR A 392 -28.58 32.85 0.33
C THR A 392 -27.69 31.69 -0.12
N ILE A 393 -27.32 30.81 0.81
CA ILE A 393 -26.22 29.84 0.62
C ILE A 393 -26.75 28.41 0.51
N GLY A 394 -26.46 27.76 -0.63
CA GLY A 394 -26.62 26.31 -0.83
C GLY A 394 -25.43 25.51 -0.28
N SER A 395 -25.58 24.20 -0.13
CA SER A 395 -24.55 23.29 0.42
C SER A 395 -23.96 22.39 -0.66
N ALA A 396 -22.64 22.38 -0.79
CA ALA A 396 -21.87 21.40 -1.54
C ALA A 396 -21.21 20.38 -0.61
N ASP A 397 -20.88 19.25 -1.22
CA ASP A 397 -20.02 18.22 -0.69
C ASP A 397 -18.66 18.29 -1.41
N ASN A 398 -17.55 18.15 -0.69
CA ASN A 398 -16.19 18.17 -1.25
C ASN A 398 -15.56 16.77 -1.38
N ALA A 399 -16.34 15.70 -1.20
CA ALA A 399 -15.87 14.31 -1.34
C ALA A 399 -14.63 13.98 -0.48
N ASP A 400 -14.51 14.63 0.68
CA ASP A 400 -13.34 14.64 1.58
C ASP A 400 -12.01 15.19 0.97
N THR A 401 -12.02 15.72 -0.27
CA THR A 401 -10.82 16.24 -0.96
C THR A 401 -10.70 17.77 -0.90
N ILE A 402 -9.54 18.31 -1.29
CA ILE A 402 -9.32 19.76 -1.49
C ILE A 402 -9.59 20.17 -2.96
N ASN A 403 -9.48 19.24 -3.91
CA ASN A 403 -9.62 19.50 -5.33
C ASN A 403 -11.09 19.53 -5.73
N ARG A 404 -11.52 20.57 -6.45
CA ARG A 404 -12.94 20.81 -6.75
C ARG A 404 -13.51 19.98 -7.89
N THR A 405 -12.74 19.08 -8.51
CA THR A 405 -13.17 18.37 -9.72
C THR A 405 -14.28 17.35 -9.49
N ASP A 406 -14.36 16.78 -8.29
CA ASP A 406 -15.35 15.80 -7.86
C ASP A 406 -16.44 16.37 -6.93
N ASP A 407 -16.36 17.66 -6.55
CA ASP A 407 -17.38 18.40 -5.80
C ASP A 407 -18.80 18.20 -6.37
N PHE A 408 -19.76 17.84 -5.51
CA PHE A 408 -21.17 17.65 -5.88
C PHE A 408 -22.14 18.42 -4.98
N MET A 409 -23.37 18.59 -5.45
CA MET A 409 -24.44 19.25 -4.68
C MET A 409 -24.88 18.34 -3.54
N ALA A 410 -24.83 18.81 -2.30
CA ALA A 410 -25.18 17.97 -1.16
C ALA A 410 -26.69 17.66 -1.18
N SER A 411 -27.06 16.38 -1.01
CA SER A 411 -28.41 15.87 -1.33
C SER A 411 -29.54 16.47 -0.48
N TYR A 412 -29.23 17.05 0.68
CA TYR A 412 -30.17 17.77 1.53
C TYR A 412 -30.36 19.25 1.15
N SER A 413 -29.49 19.83 0.30
CA SER A 413 -29.48 21.25 -0.04
C SER A 413 -30.77 21.68 -0.77
N ASN A 414 -31.44 22.73 -0.29
CA ASN A 414 -32.62 23.27 -0.98
C ASN A 414 -32.22 24.10 -2.22
N SER A 415 -32.72 23.69 -3.38
CA SER A 415 -32.65 24.41 -4.64
C SER A 415 -33.75 25.48 -4.77
N GLY A 416 -33.65 26.32 -5.80
CA GLY A 416 -34.67 27.32 -6.15
C GLY A 416 -35.10 27.27 -7.62
N PRO A 417 -35.51 28.38 -8.25
CA PRO A 417 -35.53 29.74 -7.73
C PRO A 417 -36.50 29.90 -6.55
N ARG A 418 -36.46 31.03 -5.84
CA ARG A 418 -37.49 31.34 -4.83
C ARG A 418 -38.85 31.59 -5.49
N VAL A 419 -39.93 31.55 -4.70
CA VAL A 419 -41.26 31.89 -5.21
C VAL A 419 -41.26 33.37 -5.64
N SER A 420 -41.78 33.67 -6.84
CA SER A 420 -41.85 35.06 -7.32
C SER A 420 -42.91 35.88 -6.60
N ASP A 421 -42.59 37.14 -6.29
CA ASP A 421 -43.52 38.12 -5.72
C ASP A 421 -44.30 38.91 -6.79
N ASN A 422 -43.78 38.95 -8.03
CA ASN A 422 -44.31 39.61 -9.23
C ASN A 422 -44.23 41.16 -9.23
N ASP A 423 -43.11 41.75 -8.80
CA ASP A 423 -42.87 43.21 -8.87
C ASP A 423 -42.23 43.75 -10.17
N ASP A 424 -41.82 42.86 -11.08
CA ASP A 424 -41.08 43.07 -12.35
C ASP A 424 -39.51 43.07 -12.26
N ASP A 425 -38.85 42.56 -11.19
CA ASP A 425 -37.37 42.39 -11.11
C ASP A 425 -36.89 40.92 -10.94
N ASP A 426 -36.94 40.12 -12.03
CA ASP A 426 -36.62 38.68 -12.10
C ASP A 426 -35.21 38.25 -11.55
N TRP A 427 -34.34 39.20 -11.16
CA TRP A 427 -32.99 38.96 -10.65
C TRP A 427 -32.92 38.63 -9.14
N ASP A 428 -34.01 38.83 -8.40
CA ASP A 428 -34.07 38.54 -6.96
C ASP A 428 -34.72 37.19 -6.62
N GLU A 429 -35.48 36.60 -7.55
CA GLU A 429 -35.88 35.19 -7.52
C GLU A 429 -34.70 34.21 -7.60
N LEU A 430 -33.57 34.65 -8.15
CA LEU A 430 -32.37 33.85 -8.39
C LEU A 430 -31.68 33.48 -7.05
N LYS A 431 -32.16 32.37 -6.47
CA LYS A 431 -31.82 31.82 -5.15
C LYS A 431 -31.63 30.30 -5.25
N PRO A 432 -30.61 29.67 -4.64
CA PRO A 432 -29.53 30.30 -3.86
C PRO A 432 -28.70 31.29 -4.68
N ASP A 433 -28.01 32.18 -4.00
CA ASP A 433 -27.13 33.16 -4.62
C ASP A 433 -25.78 32.52 -5.01
N LEU A 434 -25.28 31.61 -4.18
CA LEU A 434 -24.10 30.77 -4.41
C LEU A 434 -24.14 29.55 -3.47
N THR A 435 -23.25 28.60 -3.69
CA THR A 435 -23.06 27.41 -2.86
C THR A 435 -21.66 27.40 -2.22
N ALA A 436 -21.55 26.83 -1.02
CA ALA A 436 -20.29 26.56 -0.31
C ALA A 436 -20.38 25.20 0.41
N TYR A 437 -19.26 24.68 0.91
CA TYR A 437 -19.21 23.35 1.52
C TYR A 437 -19.95 23.29 2.86
N GLY A 438 -20.73 22.22 3.07
CA GLY A 438 -21.51 22.06 4.30
C GLY A 438 -21.73 20.62 4.77
N SER A 439 -21.20 19.61 4.08
CA SER A 439 -21.16 18.21 4.57
C SER A 439 -19.93 17.96 5.44
N GLY A 440 -20.06 17.14 6.49
CA GLY A 440 -18.95 16.66 7.33
C GLY A 440 -18.27 17.71 8.24
N ILE A 441 -18.69 18.97 8.21
CA ILE A 441 -17.90 20.11 8.72
C ILE A 441 -17.67 19.98 10.23
N TYR A 442 -16.40 19.95 10.62
CA TYR A 442 -15.94 19.74 12.00
C TYR A 442 -15.62 21.06 12.68
N SER A 443 -16.31 21.40 13.77
CA SER A 443 -16.22 22.71 14.44
C SER A 443 -16.52 22.61 15.93
N ALA A 444 -16.31 23.71 16.67
CA ALA A 444 -16.45 23.83 18.11
C ALA A 444 -17.77 23.25 18.63
N SER A 445 -17.69 22.39 19.65
CA SER A 445 -18.84 21.79 20.33
C SER A 445 -19.14 22.56 21.62
N ALA A 446 -20.40 22.94 21.84
CA ALA A 446 -20.79 23.53 23.13
C ALA A 446 -20.76 22.52 24.27
N ALA A 447 -20.37 22.95 25.46
CA ALA A 447 -20.38 22.15 26.68
C ALA A 447 -21.80 22.03 27.28
N THR A 448 -22.72 21.45 26.51
CA THR A 448 -24.15 21.39 26.86
C THR A 448 -24.42 20.58 28.14
N GLY A 449 -25.36 21.04 28.96
CA GLY A 449 -25.67 20.41 30.25
C GLY A 449 -27.11 20.63 30.71
N THR A 450 -27.62 19.74 31.56
CA THR A 450 -29.04 19.78 31.94
C THR A 450 -29.40 21.02 32.75
N SER A 451 -30.26 21.88 32.20
CA SER A 451 -30.74 23.16 32.77
C SER A 451 -31.66 23.01 34.00
N PHE A 452 -31.28 22.20 34.99
CA PHE A 452 -31.99 22.09 36.27
C PHE A 452 -31.66 23.29 37.18
N PRO A 453 -32.66 23.93 37.83
CA PRO A 453 -32.41 25.07 38.71
C PRO A 453 -31.52 24.72 39.93
N GLY A 454 -30.22 25.02 39.82
CA GLY A 454 -29.24 24.85 40.89
C GLY A 454 -28.18 23.75 40.67
N THR A 455 -28.12 23.11 39.50
CA THR A 455 -26.88 22.48 39.03
C THR A 455 -25.94 23.56 38.46
N PRO A 456 -24.61 23.41 38.58
CA PRO A 456 -23.68 24.18 37.76
C PRO A 456 -23.91 23.90 36.27
N ARG A 457 -23.62 24.87 35.39
CA ARG A 457 -23.29 24.58 33.99
C ARG A 457 -21.99 23.76 33.95
N PRO A 458 -21.74 22.95 32.90
CA PRO A 458 -20.39 22.52 32.54
C PRO A 458 -19.47 23.74 32.30
N THR A 459 -18.16 23.52 32.31
CA THR A 459 -17.18 24.46 31.75
C THR A 459 -17.03 24.16 30.27
N ALA A 460 -16.89 25.19 29.45
CA ALA A 460 -16.40 25.04 28.08
C ALA A 460 -15.05 24.29 28.08
N ASP A 461 -14.77 23.48 27.06
CA ASP A 461 -13.48 22.82 26.88
C ASP A 461 -12.94 23.02 25.46
N ASP A 462 -12.19 22.06 24.93
CA ASP A 462 -11.59 22.07 23.60
C ASP A 462 -12.21 21.00 22.67
N ALA A 463 -13.46 20.57 22.94
CA ALA A 463 -14.17 19.59 22.13
C ALA A 463 -14.71 20.14 20.80
N TYR A 464 -14.71 19.28 19.77
CA TYR A 464 -15.19 19.55 18.42
C TYR A 464 -16.12 18.42 17.94
N GLU A 465 -17.10 18.75 17.10
CA GLU A 465 -18.07 17.81 16.51
C GLU A 465 -18.31 18.07 15.01
N SER A 466 -18.74 17.05 14.28
CA SER A 466 -19.08 17.12 12.85
C SER A 466 -20.59 17.34 12.67
N LYS A 467 -20.99 18.17 11.69
CA LYS A 467 -22.40 18.38 11.30
C LYS A 467 -22.53 18.64 9.80
N ASP A 468 -23.69 18.26 9.27
CA ASP A 468 -24.11 18.51 7.88
C ASP A 468 -25.16 19.62 7.78
N GLY A 469 -25.07 20.47 6.76
CA GLY A 469 -26.15 21.37 6.38
C GLY A 469 -25.75 22.65 5.63
N THR A 470 -26.73 23.29 4.99
CA THR A 470 -26.60 24.70 4.56
C THR A 470 -26.29 25.63 5.74
N SER A 471 -26.63 25.21 6.97
CA SER A 471 -26.19 25.80 8.24
C SER A 471 -24.67 25.87 8.42
N MET A 472 -23.90 24.96 7.82
CA MET A 472 -22.44 24.90 7.92
C MET A 472 -21.76 25.62 6.74
N ALA A 473 -22.39 25.62 5.56
CA ALA A 473 -21.96 26.42 4.40
C ALA A 473 -22.10 27.94 4.61
N THR A 474 -23.18 28.37 5.28
CA THR A 474 -23.48 29.79 5.56
C THR A 474 -22.37 30.53 6.33
N PRO A 475 -21.80 30.00 7.43
CA PRO A 475 -20.71 30.66 8.15
C PRO A 475 -19.39 30.76 7.36
N ILE A 476 -19.05 29.81 6.47
CA ILE A 476 -17.86 29.93 5.61
C ILE A 476 -17.94 31.21 4.76
N VAL A 477 -19.07 31.39 4.05
CA VAL A 477 -19.31 32.60 3.24
C VAL A 477 -19.34 33.86 4.12
N SER A 478 -19.81 33.75 5.36
CA SER A 478 -19.82 34.87 6.31
C SER A 478 -18.40 35.33 6.69
N GLY A 479 -17.46 34.40 6.86
CA GLY A 479 -16.05 34.73 7.05
C GLY A 479 -15.41 35.34 5.79
N VAL A 480 -15.75 34.85 4.60
CA VAL A 480 -15.30 35.47 3.33
C VAL A 480 -15.80 36.91 3.20
N VAL A 481 -17.05 37.18 3.57
CA VAL A 481 -17.58 38.56 3.61
C VAL A 481 -16.82 39.44 4.62
N ALA A 482 -16.35 38.87 5.74
CA ALA A 482 -15.49 39.61 6.67
C ALA A 482 -14.13 39.95 6.06
N MET A 483 -13.48 39.01 5.38
CA MET A 483 -12.22 39.26 4.67
C MET A 483 -12.38 40.25 3.50
N MET A 484 -13.51 40.23 2.78
CA MET A 484 -13.85 41.26 1.79
C MET A 484 -13.98 42.66 2.41
N LEU A 485 -14.59 42.77 3.60
CA LEU A 485 -14.73 44.04 4.32
C LEU A 485 -13.45 44.51 5.02
N GLN A 486 -12.53 43.59 5.34
CA GLN A 486 -11.16 43.92 5.74
C GLN A 486 -10.35 44.48 4.55
N ALA A 487 -10.54 43.89 3.36
CA ALA A 487 -9.89 44.31 2.12
C ALA A 487 -10.39 45.68 1.61
N ASP A 488 -11.71 45.90 1.54
CA ASP A 488 -12.32 47.21 1.32
C ASP A 488 -13.57 47.43 2.20
N SER A 489 -13.33 48.08 3.35
CA SER A 489 -14.37 48.50 4.31
C SER A 489 -15.38 49.55 3.80
N SER A 490 -15.31 49.96 2.53
CA SER A 490 -16.29 50.86 1.90
C SER A 490 -17.39 50.15 1.11
N LEU A 491 -17.23 48.85 0.84
CA LEU A 491 -18.20 48.02 0.11
C LEU A 491 -19.59 47.99 0.75
N LYS A 492 -20.62 47.97 -0.10
CA LYS A 492 -22.01 47.77 0.30
C LYS A 492 -22.41 46.29 0.28
N PRO A 493 -23.40 45.87 1.09
CA PRO A 493 -23.95 44.50 1.04
C PRO A 493 -24.39 44.05 -0.36
N THR A 494 -24.91 44.97 -1.17
CA THR A 494 -25.26 44.69 -2.58
C THR A 494 -24.02 44.50 -3.46
N GLU A 495 -22.97 45.30 -3.26
CA GLU A 495 -21.71 45.17 -4.00
C GLU A 495 -20.98 43.87 -3.61
N ILE A 496 -21.00 43.50 -2.33
CA ILE A 496 -20.50 42.21 -1.82
C ILE A 496 -21.26 41.04 -2.46
N LYS A 497 -22.60 41.11 -2.46
CA LYS A 497 -23.46 40.10 -3.10
C LYS A 497 -23.18 39.96 -4.59
N ASP A 498 -23.06 41.08 -5.30
CA ASP A 498 -22.76 41.08 -6.74
C ASP A 498 -21.33 40.59 -7.03
N ILE A 499 -20.35 40.90 -6.18
CA ILE A 499 -18.99 40.35 -6.28
C ILE A 499 -19.03 38.82 -6.13
N LEU A 500 -19.61 38.30 -5.06
CA LEU A 500 -19.72 36.85 -4.82
C LEU A 500 -20.43 36.12 -5.99
N ARG A 501 -21.51 36.70 -6.52
CA ARG A 501 -22.23 36.19 -7.71
C ARG A 501 -21.38 36.18 -9.00
N ASN A 502 -20.35 37.02 -9.11
CA ASN A 502 -19.48 37.08 -10.28
C ASN A 502 -18.14 36.34 -10.10
N SER A 503 -17.66 36.19 -8.86
CA SER A 503 -16.42 35.49 -8.53
C SER A 503 -16.57 33.98 -8.32
N SER A 504 -17.78 33.50 -8.01
CA SER A 504 -18.04 32.07 -7.79
C SER A 504 -17.86 31.24 -9.06
N GLU A 505 -17.29 30.06 -8.92
CA GLU A 505 -17.01 29.08 -9.98
C GLU A 505 -18.30 28.53 -10.59
N ILE A 506 -18.43 28.57 -11.91
CA ILE A 506 -19.63 28.06 -12.59
C ILE A 506 -19.63 26.53 -12.58
N LYS A 507 -20.47 25.94 -11.73
CA LYS A 507 -20.85 24.51 -11.77
C LYS A 507 -22.18 24.36 -12.50
N GLY A 508 -22.25 23.47 -13.49
CA GLY A 508 -23.47 23.16 -14.24
C GLY A 508 -23.86 24.16 -15.35
N SER A 509 -25.03 23.94 -15.98
CA SER A 509 -25.56 24.78 -17.07
C SER A 509 -26.64 25.75 -16.57
N PRO A 510 -26.72 27.01 -17.06
CA PRO A 510 -27.71 27.99 -16.58
C PRO A 510 -29.16 27.60 -16.90
N SER A 511 -30.00 27.48 -15.87
CA SER A 511 -31.42 27.11 -16.03
C SER A 511 -32.35 28.32 -16.23
N ALA A 512 -31.98 29.50 -15.75
CA ALA A 512 -32.69 30.77 -16.00
C ALA A 512 -31.99 31.65 -17.05
N SER A 513 -31.56 31.05 -18.17
CA SER A 513 -30.73 31.70 -19.21
C SER A 513 -31.31 32.96 -19.88
N ASP A 514 -32.64 33.17 -19.81
CA ASP A 514 -33.29 34.42 -20.25
C ASP A 514 -33.05 35.61 -19.27
N VAL A 515 -32.62 35.35 -18.03
CA VAL A 515 -32.36 36.33 -16.96
C VAL A 515 -30.88 36.43 -16.62
N SER A 516 -30.20 35.29 -16.45
CA SER A 516 -28.77 35.19 -16.11
C SER A 516 -28.11 34.03 -16.85
N ASN A 517 -26.97 34.27 -17.47
CA ASN A 517 -26.18 33.26 -18.19
C ASN A 517 -25.10 32.58 -17.31
N ARG A 518 -25.16 32.76 -15.98
CA ARG A 518 -24.35 32.01 -14.99
C ARG A 518 -25.23 31.17 -14.06
N TRP A 519 -26.38 31.70 -13.65
CA TRP A 519 -27.17 31.13 -12.57
C TRP A 519 -27.90 29.83 -12.96
N ASN A 520 -27.88 28.85 -12.05
CA ASN A 520 -28.78 27.69 -12.05
C ASN A 520 -29.40 27.45 -10.67
N ASP A 521 -30.41 26.59 -10.64
CA ASP A 521 -31.30 26.37 -9.51
C ASP A 521 -30.66 25.61 -8.34
N GLU A 522 -29.58 24.87 -8.58
CA GLU A 522 -28.88 24.07 -7.56
C GLU A 522 -27.67 24.82 -7.00
N TRP A 523 -26.76 25.30 -7.86
CA TRP A 523 -25.50 25.93 -7.48
C TRP A 523 -25.58 27.46 -7.33
N GLY A 524 -26.74 28.05 -7.59
CA GLY A 524 -26.88 29.51 -7.65
C GLY A 524 -26.04 30.09 -8.78
N PHE A 525 -25.28 31.16 -8.52
CA PHE A 525 -24.31 31.70 -9.48
C PHE A 525 -22.98 30.91 -9.53
N GLY A 526 -22.79 29.93 -8.65
CA GLY A 526 -21.59 29.09 -8.62
C GLY A 526 -21.17 28.63 -7.22
N LEU A 527 -20.08 27.87 -7.18
CA LEU A 527 -19.38 27.48 -5.96
C LEU A 527 -18.41 28.58 -5.50
N LEU A 528 -18.38 28.89 -4.20
CA LEU A 528 -17.57 29.93 -3.59
C LEU A 528 -16.08 29.85 -3.99
N ASP A 529 -15.52 30.91 -4.60
CA ASP A 529 -14.07 31.18 -4.61
C ASP A 529 -13.80 32.44 -3.77
N ALA A 530 -13.18 32.24 -2.60
CA ALA A 530 -12.88 33.32 -1.67
C ALA A 530 -11.74 34.23 -2.18
N SER A 531 -10.75 33.67 -2.87
CA SER A 531 -9.61 34.40 -3.42
C SER A 531 -10.05 35.34 -4.54
N CYS A 532 -10.85 34.83 -5.48
CA CYS A 532 -11.43 35.61 -6.58
C CYS A 532 -12.41 36.68 -6.05
N ALA A 533 -13.18 36.40 -4.99
CA ALA A 533 -14.07 37.39 -4.38
C ALA A 533 -13.29 38.61 -3.84
N VAL A 534 -12.15 38.40 -3.16
CA VAL A 534 -11.32 39.49 -2.63
C VAL A 534 -10.52 40.20 -3.74
N ASP A 535 -10.08 39.50 -4.79
CA ASP A 535 -9.46 40.18 -5.94
C ASP A 535 -10.46 41.09 -6.67
N MET A 536 -11.69 40.62 -6.93
CA MET A 536 -12.74 41.46 -7.51
C MET A 536 -13.08 42.67 -6.62
N ALA A 537 -13.17 42.48 -5.30
CA ALA A 537 -13.35 43.56 -4.33
C ALA A 537 -12.23 44.62 -4.41
N LEU A 538 -10.99 44.19 -4.67
CA LEU A 538 -9.82 45.07 -4.83
C LEU A 538 -9.62 45.58 -6.27
N GLY A 539 -10.53 45.28 -7.20
CA GLY A 539 -10.47 45.71 -8.60
C GLY A 539 -9.34 45.05 -9.41
N ARG A 540 -8.95 43.84 -9.03
CA ARG A 540 -7.92 43.02 -9.69
C ARG A 540 -8.56 41.96 -10.60
N SER A 541 -7.77 41.37 -11.48
CA SER A 541 -8.10 40.06 -12.06
C SER A 541 -8.04 39.02 -10.95
N CYS A 542 -8.96 38.05 -10.94
CA CYS A 542 -8.84 36.90 -10.07
C CYS A 542 -7.60 36.06 -10.42
N THR A 543 -6.90 35.55 -9.42
CA THR A 543 -6.04 34.37 -9.60
C THR A 543 -6.93 33.22 -10.08
N PRO A 544 -6.67 32.60 -11.25
CA PRO A 544 -7.56 31.59 -11.80
C PRO A 544 -7.64 30.32 -10.95
N LEU A 545 -8.55 29.42 -11.36
CA LEU A 545 -8.65 28.06 -10.85
C LEU A 545 -7.89 27.14 -11.81
N THR A 546 -6.75 26.64 -11.35
CA THR A 546 -6.03 25.54 -11.99
C THR A 546 -6.97 24.34 -12.18
N GLY A 547 -6.91 23.69 -13.35
CA GLY A 547 -7.74 22.51 -13.63
C GLY A 547 -9.19 22.77 -14.09
N GLY A 548 -9.49 23.91 -14.74
CA GLY A 548 -10.68 24.02 -15.62
C GLY A 548 -11.61 25.23 -15.44
N GLY A 549 -11.36 26.15 -14.51
CA GLY A 549 -12.19 27.34 -14.30
C GLY A 549 -12.00 28.42 -15.38
N GLY A 550 -12.71 28.30 -16.50
CA GLY A 550 -12.50 29.09 -17.74
C GLY A 550 -12.26 30.60 -17.59
N VAL A 551 -11.09 31.05 -18.08
CA VAL A 551 -10.57 32.43 -17.93
C VAL A 551 -11.39 33.48 -18.69
N ILE A 552 -11.84 34.54 -17.99
CA ILE A 552 -12.35 35.77 -18.61
C ILE A 552 -11.19 36.77 -18.82
N VAL A 553 -10.47 36.64 -19.93
CA VAL A 553 -9.59 37.73 -20.40
C VAL A 553 -10.47 38.81 -21.05
N VAL A 554 -10.43 40.04 -20.53
CA VAL A 554 -10.94 41.22 -21.24
C VAL A 554 -9.82 41.77 -22.11
N PRO A 555 -9.81 41.55 -23.43
CA PRO A 555 -8.72 42.03 -24.28
C PRO A 555 -8.72 43.56 -24.36
N PRO A 556 -7.54 44.21 -24.52
CA PRO A 556 -7.49 45.62 -24.89
C PRO A 556 -8.22 45.82 -26.24
N PRO A 557 -8.89 46.97 -26.44
CA PRO A 557 -9.80 47.16 -27.57
C PRO A 557 -9.05 47.05 -28.90
N ASN A 558 -9.37 46.00 -29.67
CA ASN A 558 -8.65 45.60 -30.89
C ASN A 558 -9.03 46.46 -32.12
N ALA A 559 -8.97 47.79 -31.95
CA ALA A 559 -9.28 48.80 -32.96
C ALA A 559 -8.56 50.13 -32.65
N SER A 560 -7.38 50.33 -33.23
CA SER A 560 -6.80 51.67 -33.39
C SER A 560 -7.41 52.32 -34.65
N GLU A 561 -7.77 53.61 -34.59
CA GLU A 561 -8.15 54.36 -35.80
C GLU A 561 -6.92 54.90 -36.57
N GLU A 562 -5.72 54.82 -35.98
CA GLU A 562 -4.47 55.36 -36.54
C GLU A 562 -3.24 54.46 -36.28
N GLY A 563 -2.42 54.20 -37.30
CA GLY A 563 -1.11 53.55 -37.20
C GLY A 563 -1.00 52.21 -37.90
N ILE A 564 -1.06 51.11 -37.14
CA ILE A 564 -0.87 49.73 -37.64
C ILE A 564 -2.00 48.80 -37.18
N THR A 565 -2.25 47.76 -37.98
CA THR A 565 -3.08 46.60 -37.63
C THR A 565 -2.23 45.35 -37.41
N PHE A 566 -2.87 44.32 -36.87
CA PHE A 566 -2.40 42.93 -36.86
C PHE A 566 -3.32 42.11 -37.79
N ASN A 567 -2.77 41.29 -38.68
CA ASN A 567 -3.52 40.50 -39.65
C ASN A 567 -3.33 38.97 -39.47
N SER A 568 -2.19 38.53 -38.93
CA SER A 568 -1.90 37.14 -38.59
C SER A 568 -0.80 37.09 -37.51
N PRO A 569 -0.88 36.21 -36.49
CA PRO A 569 -1.93 35.22 -36.26
C PRO A 569 -3.24 35.84 -35.77
N ASP A 570 -4.35 35.09 -35.88
CA ASP A 570 -5.62 35.41 -35.22
C ASP A 570 -5.53 35.12 -33.71
N ASN A 571 -6.33 35.82 -32.91
CA ASN A 571 -6.36 35.63 -31.46
C ASN A 571 -6.77 34.20 -31.09
N GLY A 572 -5.94 33.52 -30.29
CA GLY A 572 -6.14 32.11 -29.90
C GLY A 572 -5.57 31.10 -30.90
N THR A 573 -4.78 31.52 -31.89
CA THR A 573 -4.04 30.58 -32.75
C THR A 573 -3.01 29.80 -31.92
N TRP A 574 -2.92 28.48 -32.13
CA TRP A 574 -1.85 27.64 -31.56
C TRP A 574 -0.58 27.67 -32.40
N TRP A 575 0.58 27.66 -31.73
CA TRP A 575 1.91 27.58 -32.30
C TRP A 575 2.63 26.32 -31.80
N MET A 576 3.02 25.41 -32.71
CA MET A 576 3.79 24.20 -32.36
C MET A 576 5.25 24.53 -32.01
N THR A 577 5.82 23.86 -31.02
CA THR A 577 7.29 23.89 -30.83
C THR A 577 8.02 23.27 -32.04
N GLY A 578 9.15 23.86 -32.42
CA GLY A 578 9.95 23.47 -33.58
C GLY A 578 9.50 24.06 -34.92
N ASP A 579 8.29 24.61 -35.02
CA ASP A 579 7.76 25.19 -36.26
C ASP A 579 8.22 26.63 -36.52
N LEU A 580 8.07 27.07 -37.77
CA LEU A 580 8.45 28.41 -38.23
C LEU A 580 7.19 29.25 -38.51
N VAL A 581 6.90 30.23 -37.64
CA VAL A 581 5.67 31.04 -37.67
C VAL A 581 5.91 32.41 -38.32
N GLN A 582 4.87 32.98 -38.93
CA GLN A 582 4.90 34.31 -39.55
C GLN A 582 3.83 35.23 -38.93
N MET A 583 4.29 36.36 -38.41
CA MET A 583 3.47 37.45 -37.89
C MET A 583 3.40 38.56 -38.95
N GLU A 584 2.22 39.12 -39.22
CA GLU A 584 2.07 40.20 -40.20
C GLU A 584 0.86 41.10 -39.94
N GLY A 585 0.89 42.30 -40.52
CA GLY A 585 -0.15 43.32 -40.41
C GLY A 585 0.03 44.46 -41.43
N ASP A 586 -0.93 45.39 -41.47
CA ASP A 586 -0.91 46.54 -42.39
C ASP A 586 -0.61 47.87 -41.69
N ILE A 587 -0.18 48.86 -42.47
CA ILE A 587 -0.08 50.27 -42.06
C ILE A 587 -1.32 51.00 -42.55
N ILE A 588 -1.99 51.74 -41.65
CA ILE A 588 -3.23 52.45 -41.96
C ILE A 588 -2.90 53.70 -42.81
N ASP A 589 -3.56 53.82 -43.97
CA ASP A 589 -3.44 54.92 -44.94
C ASP A 589 -3.47 56.32 -44.30
N ASP A 590 -2.66 57.25 -44.81
CA ASP A 590 -2.53 58.66 -44.35
C ASP A 590 -2.10 58.88 -42.87
N THR A 591 -1.82 57.84 -42.07
CA THR A 591 -1.43 57.97 -40.63
C THR A 591 0.07 58.25 -40.38
N GLY A 592 0.92 58.06 -41.40
CA GLY A 592 2.38 58.17 -41.28
C GLY A 592 2.95 59.59 -41.31
N PRO A 593 4.29 59.76 -41.31
CA PRO A 593 5.30 58.72 -41.53
C PRO A 593 5.80 58.02 -40.26
N TRP A 594 5.67 56.69 -40.27
CA TRP A 594 6.30 55.77 -39.33
C TRP A 594 7.76 55.54 -39.73
N ASN A 595 8.67 55.53 -38.75
CA ASN A 595 10.12 55.40 -38.96
C ASN A 595 10.61 53.95 -38.82
N SER A 596 9.93 53.15 -38.00
CA SER A 596 10.22 51.73 -37.74
C SER A 596 8.97 51.03 -37.20
N ILE A 597 8.86 49.73 -37.48
CA ILE A 597 7.92 48.80 -36.83
C ILE A 597 8.77 47.71 -36.16
N SER A 598 8.43 47.35 -34.93
CA SER A 598 9.06 46.28 -34.16
C SER A 598 8.01 45.37 -33.51
N VAL A 599 8.38 44.14 -33.21
CA VAL A 599 7.56 43.13 -32.50
C VAL A 599 8.20 42.77 -31.17
N ARG A 600 7.40 42.58 -30.12
CA ARG A 600 7.75 41.95 -28.83
C ARG A 600 6.86 40.72 -28.62
N ILE A 601 7.41 39.67 -28.03
CA ILE A 601 6.67 38.48 -27.59
C ILE A 601 6.91 38.33 -26.08
N THR A 602 5.83 38.21 -25.32
CA THR A 602 5.84 38.04 -23.87
C THR A 602 4.90 36.90 -23.49
N GLN A 603 5.38 35.96 -22.68
CA GLN A 603 4.58 34.87 -22.09
C GLN A 603 4.04 35.34 -20.73
N TYR A 604 2.75 35.09 -20.50
CA TYR A 604 2.07 35.40 -19.27
C TYR A 604 1.67 34.11 -18.55
N TYR A 605 1.80 34.13 -17.22
CA TYR A 605 1.56 33.01 -16.33
C TYR A 605 0.62 33.45 -15.20
N GLU A 606 0.13 32.50 -14.41
CA GLU A 606 -0.76 32.80 -13.26
C GLU A 606 0.03 33.24 -12.01
N GLU A 607 1.21 32.64 -11.78
CA GLU A 607 2.01 32.84 -10.56
C GLU A 607 3.41 33.47 -10.78
N LYS A 608 3.93 33.44 -12.02
CA LYS A 608 5.26 33.96 -12.37
C LYS A 608 5.20 35.41 -12.89
N ASP A 609 6.29 36.17 -12.74
CA ASP A 609 6.49 37.45 -13.44
C ASP A 609 6.42 37.26 -14.98
N GLU A 610 6.02 38.29 -15.75
CA GLU A 610 5.96 38.21 -17.22
C GLU A 610 7.33 37.89 -17.85
N GLU A 611 7.45 36.82 -18.65
CA GLU A 611 8.71 36.49 -19.34
C GLU A 611 8.71 37.02 -20.77
N VAL A 612 9.63 37.95 -21.05
CA VAL A 612 9.83 38.52 -22.39
C VAL A 612 10.67 37.56 -23.23
N LEU A 613 10.02 36.54 -23.79
CA LEU A 613 10.60 35.56 -24.72
C LEU A 613 11.36 36.22 -25.88
N MET A 614 10.86 37.36 -26.39
CA MET A 614 11.55 38.16 -27.41
C MET A 614 11.29 39.67 -27.24
N ASP A 615 12.31 40.42 -26.82
CA ASP A 615 12.26 41.90 -26.74
C ASP A 615 12.24 42.56 -28.14
N TRP A 616 11.85 43.85 -28.18
CA TRP A 616 11.50 44.65 -29.36
C TRP A 616 12.46 44.51 -30.56
N THR A 617 12.10 43.61 -31.47
CA THR A 617 12.89 43.23 -32.65
C THR A 617 12.26 43.80 -33.93
N GLN A 618 13.09 44.38 -34.80
CA GLN A 618 12.60 45.16 -35.95
C GLN A 618 11.98 44.28 -37.06
N ALA A 619 10.73 44.56 -37.42
CA ALA A 619 10.00 43.90 -38.49
C ALA A 619 10.46 44.35 -39.90
N VAL A 620 10.20 43.51 -40.90
CA VAL A 620 10.37 43.85 -42.32
C VAL A 620 9.13 44.63 -42.77
N VAL A 621 9.31 45.70 -43.54
CA VAL A 621 8.21 46.54 -44.03
C VAL A 621 8.31 46.65 -45.55
N GLU A 622 7.29 46.18 -46.27
CA GLU A 622 7.21 46.25 -47.74
C GLU A 622 5.80 46.65 -48.20
N ASN A 623 5.72 47.67 -49.07
CA ASN A 623 4.49 48.12 -49.73
C ASN A 623 3.31 48.41 -48.77
N ASP A 624 3.62 49.08 -47.66
CA ASP A 624 2.66 49.50 -46.61
C ASP A 624 2.06 48.35 -45.77
N SER A 625 2.61 47.14 -45.88
CA SER A 625 2.44 46.03 -44.91
C SER A 625 3.75 45.75 -44.14
N TRP A 626 3.65 45.10 -42.98
CA TRP A 626 4.78 44.66 -42.15
C TRP A 626 4.71 43.16 -41.87
N SER A 627 5.88 42.51 -41.73
CA SER A 627 5.97 41.10 -41.33
C SER A 627 7.23 40.77 -40.53
N PHE A 628 7.13 39.72 -39.72
CA PHE A 628 8.20 39.12 -38.92
C PHE A 628 8.06 37.59 -38.95
N THR A 629 9.15 36.85 -38.73
CA THR A 629 9.17 35.39 -38.87
C THR A 629 10.16 34.81 -37.89
N GLU A 630 9.72 33.86 -37.07
CA GLU A 630 10.54 33.26 -36.01
C GLU A 630 10.31 31.76 -35.92
N MET A 631 11.29 31.03 -35.38
CA MET A 631 11.17 29.60 -35.08
C MET A 631 10.82 29.44 -33.60
N ILE A 632 9.74 28.72 -33.29
CA ILE A 632 9.31 28.48 -31.91
C ILE A 632 10.24 27.46 -31.25
N PRO A 633 11.03 27.85 -30.24
CA PRO A 633 11.88 26.93 -29.48
C PRO A 633 11.04 25.99 -28.60
N ASP A 634 11.58 24.81 -28.30
CA ASP A 634 10.96 23.83 -27.41
C ASP A 634 11.03 24.26 -25.93
N ASP A 635 11.89 25.24 -25.62
CA ASP A 635 12.03 25.95 -24.34
C ASP A 635 11.23 27.28 -24.27
N TRP A 636 10.33 27.55 -25.23
CA TRP A 636 9.26 28.55 -25.07
C TRP A 636 7.92 27.93 -24.68
N TYR A 637 7.80 26.59 -24.65
CA TYR A 637 6.62 25.93 -24.11
C TYR A 637 6.76 25.80 -22.58
N ASP A 638 5.80 26.40 -21.86
CA ASP A 638 5.58 26.21 -20.43
C ASP A 638 4.14 25.75 -20.24
N ALA A 639 3.91 24.75 -19.39
CA ALA A 639 2.56 24.25 -19.11
C ALA A 639 1.74 25.26 -18.28
N GLU A 640 2.40 26.18 -17.58
CA GLU A 640 1.78 27.23 -16.76
C GLU A 640 1.46 28.52 -17.56
N GLU A 641 1.56 28.51 -18.91
CA GLU A 641 1.19 29.68 -19.72
C GLU A 641 -0.33 29.90 -19.76
N THR A 642 -0.76 31.15 -19.58
CA THR A 642 -2.16 31.57 -19.85
C THR A 642 -2.34 32.12 -21.26
N ALA A 643 -1.35 32.89 -21.72
CA ALA A 643 -1.29 33.42 -23.08
C ALA A 643 0.12 33.90 -23.43
N VAL A 644 0.51 33.71 -24.69
CA VAL A 644 1.64 34.39 -25.30
C VAL A 644 1.12 35.60 -26.08
N VAL A 645 1.43 36.81 -25.60
CA VAL A 645 1.01 38.06 -26.22
C VAL A 645 2.09 38.55 -27.18
N ILE A 646 1.68 38.87 -28.40
CA ILE A 646 2.51 39.40 -29.47
C ILE A 646 2.13 40.87 -29.67
N GLU A 647 3.02 41.79 -29.30
CA GLU A 647 2.83 43.22 -29.50
C GLU A 647 3.60 43.71 -30.73
N ALA A 648 2.95 44.44 -31.61
CA ALA A 648 3.58 45.20 -32.69
C ALA A 648 3.52 46.71 -32.35
N GLN A 649 4.64 47.41 -32.54
CA GLN A 649 4.75 48.86 -32.31
C GLN A 649 5.31 49.59 -33.52
N ALA A 650 4.59 50.62 -33.98
CA ALA A 650 5.04 51.59 -34.96
C ALA A 650 5.49 52.89 -34.28
N VAL A 651 6.71 53.35 -34.56
CA VAL A 651 7.28 54.58 -33.97
C VAL A 651 7.42 55.65 -35.04
N GLY A 652 6.74 56.78 -34.84
CA GLY A 652 6.66 57.91 -35.77
C GLY A 652 7.64 59.04 -35.46
N ASN A 653 7.27 60.26 -35.83
CA ASN A 653 8.07 61.46 -35.63
C ASN A 653 7.44 62.41 -34.60
N GLY A 654 8.17 62.70 -33.51
CA GLY A 654 7.70 63.63 -32.46
C GLY A 654 6.71 62.97 -31.50
N ASP A 655 7.18 61.93 -30.83
CA ASP A 655 6.46 61.18 -29.78
C ASP A 655 5.18 60.45 -30.24
N LEU A 656 4.97 60.35 -31.56
CA LEU A 656 3.98 59.46 -32.19
C LEU A 656 4.37 58.00 -32.02
N VAL A 657 3.49 57.21 -31.42
CA VAL A 657 3.58 55.75 -31.29
C VAL A 657 2.18 55.17 -31.52
N SER A 658 2.09 54.05 -32.23
CA SER A 658 0.87 53.23 -32.33
C SER A 658 1.24 51.77 -32.05
N ASN A 659 0.38 51.07 -31.30
CA ASN A 659 0.57 49.69 -30.90
C ASN A 659 -0.63 48.86 -31.38
N ALA A 660 -0.39 47.60 -31.74
CA ALA A 660 -1.40 46.57 -31.92
C ALA A 660 -0.93 45.30 -31.17
N ALA A 661 -1.85 44.49 -30.65
CA ALA A 661 -1.51 43.27 -29.95
C ALA A 661 -2.52 42.16 -30.22
N ASN A 662 -2.03 40.99 -30.58
CA ASN A 662 -2.79 39.74 -30.64
C ASN A 662 -2.18 38.71 -29.67
N TRP A 663 -2.90 37.67 -29.33
CA TRP A 663 -2.44 36.60 -28.43
C TRP A 663 -2.56 35.22 -29.08
N VAL A 664 -1.64 34.34 -28.71
CA VAL A 664 -1.53 32.95 -29.17
C VAL A 664 -1.28 32.03 -27.97
N ARG A 665 -1.26 30.72 -28.24
CA ARG A 665 -0.81 29.70 -27.30
C ARG A 665 0.35 28.92 -27.92
N ILE A 666 1.36 28.56 -27.13
CA ILE A 666 2.41 27.61 -27.57
C ILE A 666 2.03 26.22 -27.07
N GLY A 667 2.22 25.20 -27.92
CA GLY A 667 1.91 23.82 -27.55
C GLY A 667 2.80 22.78 -28.24
N ARG A 668 2.66 21.55 -27.77
CA ARG A 668 3.65 20.47 -27.95
C ARG A 668 2.90 19.14 -28.12
N MET A 669 3.46 18.20 -28.89
CA MET A 669 2.85 16.88 -29.11
C MET A 669 3.82 15.75 -28.76
N ILE A 670 3.46 14.94 -27.76
CA ILE A 670 4.29 13.87 -27.19
C ILE A 670 3.41 12.65 -26.90
N ALA A 671 3.93 11.45 -27.13
CA ALA A 671 3.39 10.20 -26.60
C ALA A 671 4.48 9.46 -25.82
N SER A 672 4.11 8.82 -24.72
CA SER A 672 4.98 8.22 -23.72
C SER A 672 4.35 6.91 -23.24
N PHE A 673 5.15 5.84 -23.08
CA PHE A 673 4.67 4.58 -22.50
C PHE A 673 4.81 4.63 -20.97
N GLY A 674 3.73 4.33 -20.26
CA GLY A 674 3.72 4.03 -18.83
C GLY A 674 3.96 2.55 -18.63
N SER A 675 2.87 1.80 -18.51
CA SER A 675 2.85 0.34 -18.37
C SER A 675 2.60 -0.37 -19.73
N PRO A 676 2.95 -1.65 -19.88
CA PRO A 676 3.98 -2.34 -19.14
C PRO A 676 5.35 -1.67 -19.35
N SER A 677 6.29 -1.92 -18.43
CA SER A 677 7.58 -1.20 -18.41
C SER A 677 8.42 -1.48 -19.67
N SER A 678 9.54 -0.78 -19.89
CA SER A 678 10.47 -1.08 -21.00
C SER A 678 11.26 -2.37 -20.75
N GLY A 679 10.53 -3.46 -20.62
CA GLY A 679 10.77 -4.39 -19.54
C GLY A 679 9.46 -5.09 -19.14
N SER A 680 8.78 -5.76 -20.10
CA SER A 680 7.61 -6.64 -19.84
C SER A 680 7.48 -7.93 -20.70
N VAL A 681 7.24 -9.09 -20.05
CA VAL A 681 7.07 -10.46 -20.62
C VAL A 681 5.58 -10.66 -20.70
N LEU A 682 5.06 -10.37 -21.88
CA LEU A 682 3.65 -10.30 -22.19
C LEU A 682 3.09 -11.72 -22.29
N THR A 683 1.90 -11.92 -21.74
CA THR A 683 1.17 -13.20 -21.82
C THR A 683 -0.28 -12.88 -22.17
N ASP A 684 -0.93 -13.75 -22.92
CA ASP A 684 -2.34 -13.59 -23.29
C ASP A 684 -2.57 -12.22 -23.96
N THR A 685 -3.54 -11.41 -23.53
CA THR A 685 -3.84 -10.07 -24.11
C THR A 685 -3.43 -8.91 -23.20
N VAL A 686 -2.43 -8.14 -23.61
CA VAL A 686 -1.75 -7.14 -22.77
C VAL A 686 -2.33 -5.75 -22.89
N THR A 687 -2.61 -5.15 -21.72
CA THR A 687 -2.99 -3.73 -21.61
C THR A 687 -1.75 -2.85 -21.59
N PHE A 688 -1.50 -2.12 -22.67
CA PHE A 688 -0.57 -0.99 -22.71
C PHE A 688 -1.22 0.26 -22.16
N THR A 689 -0.47 1.02 -21.37
CA THR A 689 -0.84 2.34 -20.87
C THR A 689 0.28 3.34 -21.05
N GLY A 690 -0.03 4.62 -20.90
CA GLY A 690 0.96 5.67 -20.78
C GLY A 690 0.35 7.03 -21.01
N THR A 691 1.20 8.04 -21.04
CA THR A 691 0.76 9.41 -21.19
C THR A 691 0.89 9.90 -22.63
N ALA A 692 0.03 10.83 -23.03
CA ALA A 692 0.23 11.66 -24.20
C ALA A 692 -0.23 13.09 -23.89
N GLN A 693 0.42 14.07 -24.52
CA GLN A 693 0.08 15.48 -24.41
C GLN A 693 0.07 16.06 -25.82
N GLY A 694 -0.92 16.89 -26.14
CA GLY A 694 -1.11 17.40 -27.49
C GLY A 694 -1.99 18.64 -27.58
N ILE A 695 -1.98 19.26 -28.76
CA ILE A 695 -2.99 20.25 -29.16
C ILE A 695 -4.06 19.52 -29.97
N GLU A 696 -5.31 19.55 -29.51
CA GLU A 696 -6.45 18.81 -30.09
C GLU A 696 -6.16 17.28 -30.23
N PRO A 697 -5.61 16.61 -29.19
CA PRO A 697 -5.23 15.20 -29.29
C PRO A 697 -6.47 14.36 -29.62
N SER A 698 -6.38 13.46 -30.61
CA SER A 698 -7.56 12.76 -31.14
C SER A 698 -7.37 11.25 -31.19
N GLU A 699 -6.25 10.75 -31.75
CA GLU A 699 -5.96 9.31 -31.82
C GLU A 699 -4.51 8.99 -31.38
N LEU A 700 -4.33 8.01 -30.50
CA LEU A 700 -3.06 7.30 -30.39
C LEU A 700 -3.04 6.19 -31.44
N HIS A 701 -1.98 6.10 -32.24
CA HIS A 701 -1.75 4.97 -33.15
C HIS A 701 -0.65 4.06 -32.62
N TYR A 702 -0.86 2.74 -32.66
CA TYR A 702 0.14 1.73 -32.31
C TYR A 702 0.43 0.76 -33.47
N ARG A 703 1.52 0.00 -33.37
CA ARG A 703 1.80 -1.17 -34.21
C ARG A 703 2.84 -2.12 -33.61
N VAL A 704 2.79 -3.38 -34.05
CA VAL A 704 3.80 -4.42 -33.77
C VAL A 704 4.84 -4.47 -34.91
N ASP A 705 6.12 -4.44 -34.52
CA ASP A 705 7.36 -4.51 -35.31
C ASP A 705 7.46 -3.67 -36.58
N SER A 706 6.75 -4.08 -37.63
CA SER A 706 6.76 -3.47 -38.96
C SER A 706 5.44 -3.70 -39.70
N GLY A 707 4.37 -4.00 -38.97
CA GLY A 707 2.99 -4.05 -39.47
C GLY A 707 2.43 -2.66 -39.80
N ASP A 708 1.16 -2.67 -40.18
CA ASP A 708 0.36 -1.46 -40.38
C ASP A 708 0.06 -0.77 -39.03
N TRP A 709 -0.35 0.51 -39.08
CA TRP A 709 -0.75 1.27 -37.90
C TRP A 709 -2.23 1.05 -37.59
N ASN A 710 -2.54 0.78 -36.32
CA ASN A 710 -3.88 0.64 -35.78
C ASN A 710 -4.15 1.80 -34.80
N VAL A 711 -5.41 2.22 -34.64
CA VAL A 711 -5.79 3.09 -33.52
C VAL A 711 -5.73 2.27 -32.23
N ALA A 712 -5.08 2.82 -31.21
CA ALA A 712 -4.98 2.26 -29.86
C ALA A 712 -6.03 2.89 -28.94
N HIS A 713 -6.06 4.22 -28.92
CA HIS A 713 -6.81 5.02 -27.96
C HIS A 713 -7.34 6.28 -28.64
N THR A 714 -8.44 6.83 -28.14
CA THR A 714 -9.00 8.12 -28.56
C THR A 714 -9.05 9.05 -27.36
N PHE A 715 -8.43 10.21 -27.49
CA PHE A 715 -8.31 11.20 -26.40
C PHE A 715 -9.54 12.10 -26.33
N ASP A 716 -9.68 12.85 -25.23
CA ASP A 716 -10.56 14.03 -25.24
C ASP A 716 -9.89 15.13 -26.07
N GLU A 717 -10.61 15.63 -27.08
CA GLU A 717 -10.11 16.62 -28.02
C GLU A 717 -10.09 18.05 -27.40
N GLU A 718 -10.77 18.26 -26.26
CA GLU A 718 -10.81 19.53 -25.53
C GLU A 718 -9.77 19.62 -24.38
N ASP A 719 -9.12 18.52 -24.00
CA ASP A 719 -8.04 18.49 -23.00
C ASP A 719 -6.64 18.53 -23.65
N TYR A 720 -5.80 19.46 -23.17
CA TYR A 720 -4.44 19.74 -23.66
C TYR A 720 -3.33 19.36 -22.66
N GLU A 721 -3.70 18.82 -21.50
CA GLU A 721 -2.75 18.37 -20.49
C GLU A 721 -2.24 16.95 -20.80
N THR A 722 -1.67 16.27 -19.80
CA THR A 722 -1.03 14.97 -19.97
C THR A 722 -2.05 13.86 -19.74
N GLN A 723 -2.87 13.58 -20.75
CA GLN A 723 -3.86 12.50 -20.74
C GLN A 723 -3.21 11.11 -20.67
N ASP A 724 -3.72 10.26 -19.79
CA ASP A 724 -3.42 8.82 -19.84
C ASP A 724 -4.23 8.13 -20.94
N TRP A 725 -3.54 7.34 -21.77
CA TRP A 725 -4.12 6.42 -22.72
C TRP A 725 -3.96 4.98 -22.26
N SER A 726 -4.88 4.13 -22.71
CA SER A 726 -4.74 2.67 -22.62
C SER A 726 -5.26 1.95 -23.86
N PHE A 727 -4.68 0.79 -24.19
CA PHE A 727 -5.18 -0.12 -25.21
C PHE A 727 -4.75 -1.57 -24.93
N THR A 728 -5.59 -2.54 -25.29
CA THR A 728 -5.26 -3.97 -25.21
C THR A 728 -4.73 -4.51 -26.55
N TRP A 729 -3.82 -5.48 -26.49
CA TRP A 729 -3.30 -6.20 -27.66
C TRP A 729 -3.03 -7.67 -27.33
N ASP A 730 -3.60 -8.58 -28.12
CA ASP A 730 -3.45 -10.03 -27.97
C ASP A 730 -2.04 -10.47 -28.37
N SER A 731 -1.24 -10.86 -27.38
CA SER A 731 0.14 -11.30 -27.59
C SER A 731 0.24 -12.73 -28.14
N THR A 732 -0.86 -13.49 -28.15
CA THR A 732 -0.94 -14.78 -28.87
C THR A 732 -1.02 -14.59 -30.40
N GLU A 733 -1.14 -13.35 -30.90
CA GLU A 733 -0.99 -13.02 -32.33
C GLU A 733 0.44 -13.23 -32.86
N VAL A 734 1.44 -13.40 -31.99
CA VAL A 734 2.86 -13.59 -32.34
C VAL A 734 3.48 -14.82 -31.66
N ASP A 735 4.62 -15.28 -32.18
CA ASP A 735 5.39 -16.38 -31.58
C ASP A 735 6.11 -15.89 -30.29
N ASP A 736 6.25 -16.76 -29.28
CA ASP A 736 6.99 -16.43 -28.05
C ASP A 736 8.43 -15.98 -28.35
N GLY A 737 8.84 -14.82 -27.81
CA GLY A 737 10.06 -14.15 -28.22
C GLY A 737 10.00 -12.63 -28.10
N SER A 738 10.94 -11.91 -28.73
CA SER A 738 11.10 -10.46 -28.53
C SER A 738 10.55 -9.61 -29.68
N HIS A 739 9.54 -8.79 -29.36
CA HIS A 739 8.74 -8.00 -30.30
C HIS A 739 8.73 -6.51 -29.94
N LYS A 740 8.52 -5.64 -30.94
CA LYS A 740 8.60 -4.17 -30.77
C LYS A 740 7.26 -3.48 -30.95
N ILE A 741 6.76 -2.84 -29.90
CA ILE A 741 5.61 -1.95 -30.02
C ILE A 741 6.10 -0.53 -30.32
N SER A 742 5.48 0.14 -31.28
CA SER A 742 5.69 1.56 -31.59
C SER A 742 4.37 2.31 -31.46
N ILE A 743 4.40 3.53 -30.93
CA ILE A 743 3.26 4.44 -30.78
C ILE A 743 3.55 5.82 -31.39
N LYS A 744 2.50 6.58 -31.69
CA LYS A 744 2.52 8.02 -32.00
C LYS A 744 1.18 8.65 -31.63
N LEU A 745 1.16 9.94 -31.32
CA LEU A 745 -0.05 10.74 -31.17
C LEU A 745 -0.43 11.38 -32.51
N VAL A 746 -1.73 11.51 -32.79
CA VAL A 746 -2.31 12.23 -33.93
C VAL A 746 -3.40 13.17 -33.43
N ASN A 747 -3.41 14.41 -33.91
CA ASN A 747 -4.43 15.40 -33.55
C ASN A 747 -5.59 15.47 -34.57
N MET A 748 -6.67 16.19 -34.23
CA MET A 748 -7.84 16.40 -35.10
C MET A 748 -7.49 16.85 -36.53
N SER A 749 -6.45 17.67 -36.66
CA SER A 749 -5.95 18.20 -37.94
C SER A 749 -5.08 17.22 -38.74
N GLY A 750 -4.78 16.03 -38.19
CA GLY A 750 -3.96 15.00 -38.82
C GLY A 750 -2.46 15.25 -38.74
N ILE A 751 -2.00 16.06 -37.79
CA ILE A 751 -0.58 16.25 -37.47
C ILE A 751 -0.14 15.08 -36.58
N GLU A 752 1.04 14.51 -36.85
CA GLU A 752 1.58 13.36 -36.12
C GLU A 752 2.75 13.77 -35.20
N SER A 753 2.83 13.20 -34.00
CA SER A 753 4.00 13.33 -33.12
C SER A 753 5.21 12.54 -33.64
N ASP A 754 6.36 12.74 -33.00
CA ASP A 754 7.49 11.82 -33.13
C ASP A 754 7.11 10.38 -32.69
N ILE A 755 7.73 9.37 -33.30
CA ILE A 755 7.40 7.96 -33.09
C ILE A 755 8.21 7.38 -31.91
N VAL A 756 7.52 7.03 -30.83
CA VAL A 756 8.09 6.36 -29.66
C VAL A 756 7.95 4.84 -29.78
N ARG A 757 8.86 4.08 -29.17
CA ARG A 757 8.97 2.62 -29.36
C ARG A 757 9.67 1.93 -28.19
N ARG A 758 9.08 0.85 -27.70
CA ARG A 758 9.64 -0.07 -26.69
C ARG A 758 9.78 -1.48 -27.28
N THR A 759 10.49 -2.37 -26.60
CA THR A 759 10.66 -3.77 -27.03
C THR A 759 10.43 -4.66 -25.83
N PHE A 760 9.61 -5.69 -26.05
CA PHE A 760 9.04 -6.56 -25.04
C PHE A 760 9.42 -8.01 -25.36
N THR A 761 9.07 -8.93 -24.48
CA THR A 761 9.16 -10.39 -24.70
C THR A 761 7.74 -10.96 -24.55
N ILE A 762 7.44 -12.10 -25.15
CA ILE A 762 6.15 -12.79 -25.05
C ILE A 762 6.38 -14.24 -24.56
N ASP A 763 5.54 -14.77 -23.66
CA ASP A 763 5.67 -16.12 -23.08
C ASP A 763 4.29 -16.70 -22.61
N ASN A 764 3.60 -17.47 -23.46
CA ASN A 764 2.18 -17.83 -23.26
C ASN A 764 1.93 -19.21 -22.61
N MET A 765 2.65 -19.60 -21.55
CA MET A 765 2.50 -20.91 -20.90
C MET A 765 2.14 -20.83 -19.39
N PRO A 766 1.17 -21.64 -18.90
CA PRO A 766 0.72 -21.61 -17.50
C PRO A 766 1.56 -22.48 -16.56
N ALA A 767 1.46 -22.17 -15.26
CA ALA A 767 2.18 -22.84 -14.18
C ALA A 767 1.76 -24.31 -13.95
N ALA A 768 2.74 -25.20 -13.76
CA ALA A 768 2.56 -26.62 -13.47
C ALA A 768 3.79 -27.21 -12.74
N PRO A 769 3.64 -28.31 -11.99
CA PRO A 769 4.78 -29.14 -11.59
C PRO A 769 5.48 -29.68 -12.84
N GLU A 770 6.79 -29.92 -12.79
CA GLU A 770 7.53 -30.48 -13.93
C GLU A 770 8.59 -31.46 -13.44
N LEU A 771 8.39 -32.74 -13.76
CA LEU A 771 8.96 -33.86 -13.01
C LEU A 771 9.99 -34.62 -13.83
N ARG A 772 11.20 -34.83 -13.28
CA ARG A 772 12.26 -35.53 -14.01
C ARG A 772 13.30 -36.22 -13.14
N PHE A 773 14.07 -37.11 -13.76
CA PHE A 773 15.19 -37.82 -13.15
C PHE A 773 16.45 -36.96 -13.08
N GLN A 774 16.83 -36.51 -11.88
CA GLN A 774 18.02 -35.67 -11.69
C GLN A 774 19.33 -36.47 -11.60
N SER A 775 19.26 -37.77 -11.27
CA SER A 775 20.44 -38.62 -11.07
C SER A 775 20.41 -39.88 -11.94
N THR A 776 21.60 -40.36 -12.33
CA THR A 776 21.73 -41.60 -13.11
C THR A 776 21.32 -42.80 -12.27
N VAL A 777 20.31 -43.55 -12.72
CA VAL A 777 19.80 -44.76 -12.07
C VAL A 777 20.93 -45.72 -11.70
N GLN A 778 20.96 -46.15 -10.44
CA GLN A 778 21.96 -47.07 -9.89
C GLN A 778 21.29 -48.39 -9.49
N ILE A 779 21.95 -49.50 -9.80
CA ILE A 779 21.41 -50.85 -9.62
C ILE A 779 22.33 -51.62 -8.67
N TYR A 780 21.77 -52.19 -7.60
CA TYR A 780 22.52 -52.88 -6.55
C TYR A 780 22.05 -54.34 -6.36
N ASP A 781 23.00 -55.26 -6.18
CA ASP A 781 22.78 -56.61 -5.61
C ASP A 781 23.51 -56.66 -4.26
N GLN A 782 22.76 -56.55 -3.17
CA GLN A 782 23.27 -56.61 -1.78
C GLN A 782 24.43 -55.63 -1.53
N ASP A 783 24.10 -54.33 -1.54
CA ASP A 783 25.03 -53.20 -1.35
C ASP A 783 26.13 -53.04 -2.43
N LEU A 784 26.16 -53.87 -3.49
CA LEU A 784 27.18 -53.83 -4.54
C LEU A 784 26.61 -53.42 -5.91
N PRO A 785 27.19 -52.41 -6.60
CA PRO A 785 26.77 -52.03 -7.94
C PRO A 785 26.81 -53.18 -8.94
N ALA A 786 25.66 -53.49 -9.53
CA ALA A 786 25.45 -54.58 -10.47
C ALA A 786 25.24 -54.04 -11.89
N SER A 787 25.97 -54.59 -12.87
CA SER A 787 25.76 -54.34 -14.30
C SER A 787 25.12 -55.52 -15.04
N LYS A 788 24.93 -56.64 -14.33
CA LYS A 788 24.21 -57.85 -14.71
C LYS A 788 23.79 -58.58 -13.44
N ALA A 789 22.82 -59.48 -13.53
CA ALA A 789 22.49 -60.43 -12.46
C ALA A 789 22.27 -61.85 -13.00
N VAL A 790 21.92 -62.79 -12.13
CA VAL A 790 21.47 -64.15 -12.49
C VAL A 790 20.03 -64.36 -12.07
N ALA A 791 19.29 -65.14 -12.85
CA ALA A 791 17.86 -65.37 -12.62
C ALA A 791 17.57 -65.79 -11.16
N GLY A 792 16.67 -65.06 -10.51
CA GLY A 792 16.25 -65.23 -9.11
C GLY A 792 16.82 -64.19 -8.12
N THR A 793 17.83 -63.40 -8.52
CA THR A 793 18.35 -62.28 -7.73
C THR A 793 17.28 -61.20 -7.49
N ILE A 794 17.34 -60.54 -6.33
CA ILE A 794 16.58 -59.33 -6.01
C ILE A 794 17.54 -58.15 -6.17
N LEU A 795 17.14 -57.14 -6.93
CA LEU A 795 17.90 -55.94 -7.22
C LEU A 795 17.22 -54.72 -6.61
N GLU A 796 18.02 -53.76 -6.17
CA GLU A 796 17.56 -52.45 -5.73
C GLU A 796 17.85 -51.42 -6.83
N ILE A 797 16.86 -50.59 -7.14
CA ILE A 797 16.91 -49.54 -8.16
C ILE A 797 16.85 -48.20 -7.43
N HIS A 798 17.97 -47.50 -7.36
CA HIS A 798 18.14 -46.23 -6.67
C HIS A 798 18.16 -45.08 -7.69
N PHE A 799 17.35 -44.06 -7.49
CA PHE A 799 17.24 -42.88 -8.38
C PHE A 799 16.80 -41.63 -7.60
N SER A 800 16.83 -40.47 -8.25
CA SER A 800 16.38 -39.20 -7.65
C SER A 800 15.39 -38.51 -8.57
N VAL A 801 14.26 -38.08 -8.02
CA VAL A 801 13.24 -37.27 -8.69
C VAL A 801 13.39 -35.84 -8.20
N VAL A 802 13.26 -34.88 -9.12
CA VAL A 802 13.21 -33.45 -8.81
C VAL A 802 11.94 -32.86 -9.42
N ASN A 803 11.30 -31.94 -8.71
CA ASN A 803 10.31 -31.04 -9.29
C ASN A 803 11.01 -29.76 -9.71
N THR A 804 10.99 -29.45 -11.00
CA THR A 804 11.53 -28.20 -11.58
C THR A 804 10.47 -27.36 -12.27
N GLY A 805 9.19 -27.62 -11.96
CA GLY A 805 8.09 -26.73 -12.30
C GLY A 805 7.90 -25.65 -11.25
N ASP A 806 6.82 -24.89 -11.38
CA ASP A 806 6.43 -23.75 -10.55
C ASP A 806 5.20 -24.01 -9.68
N LEU A 807 4.80 -25.28 -9.55
CA LEU A 807 3.82 -25.75 -8.58
C LEU A 807 4.29 -27.05 -7.90
N ASP A 808 3.90 -27.25 -6.64
CA ASP A 808 4.17 -28.48 -5.87
C ASP A 808 3.47 -29.72 -6.45
N ALA A 809 4.19 -30.84 -6.52
CA ALA A 809 3.57 -32.15 -6.76
C ALA A 809 3.14 -32.79 -5.43
N THR A 810 1.91 -33.34 -5.38
CA THR A 810 1.36 -33.99 -4.17
C THR A 810 0.85 -35.40 -4.45
N ASP A 811 1.01 -36.32 -3.49
CA ASP A 811 0.61 -37.73 -3.58
C ASP A 811 1.17 -38.51 -4.81
N LEU A 812 2.28 -38.00 -5.38
CA LEU A 812 3.00 -38.47 -6.58
C LEU A 812 3.31 -39.97 -6.54
N HIS A 813 2.90 -40.70 -7.59
CA HIS A 813 3.12 -42.14 -7.70
C HIS A 813 4.39 -42.46 -8.48
N LEU A 814 5.08 -43.54 -8.10
CA LEU A 814 6.31 -44.01 -8.75
C LEU A 814 6.24 -45.52 -8.99
N LYS A 815 6.71 -45.99 -10.15
CA LYS A 815 6.57 -47.39 -10.58
C LYS A 815 7.78 -47.92 -11.35
N LEU A 816 8.03 -49.22 -11.23
CA LEU A 816 9.08 -49.98 -11.91
C LEU A 816 8.47 -51.17 -12.68
N ASP A 817 8.44 -51.08 -14.00
CA ASP A 817 8.04 -52.22 -14.85
C ASP A 817 9.28 -53.01 -15.33
N ALA A 818 9.26 -54.32 -15.04
CA ALA A 818 10.32 -55.25 -15.38
C ALA A 818 9.83 -56.71 -15.24
N PRO A 819 10.32 -57.67 -16.05
CA PRO A 819 9.94 -59.07 -15.91
C PRO A 819 10.21 -59.65 -14.50
N GLY A 820 9.15 -59.84 -13.73
CA GLY A 820 9.21 -60.31 -12.33
C GLY A 820 9.12 -59.21 -11.26
N SER A 821 8.79 -57.97 -11.60
CA SER A 821 8.58 -56.89 -10.61
C SER A 821 7.39 -57.14 -9.67
N GLU A 822 6.35 -57.88 -10.11
CA GLU A 822 5.14 -58.26 -9.34
C GLU A 822 5.45 -59.07 -8.05
N SER A 823 5.92 -58.40 -7.00
CA SER A 823 6.41 -59.01 -5.77
C SER A 823 5.72 -58.45 -4.52
N ASN A 824 4.81 -59.25 -3.94
CA ASN A 824 4.12 -58.96 -2.66
C ASN A 824 5.04 -58.89 -1.41
N THR A 825 6.35 -58.73 -1.58
CA THR A 825 7.37 -58.71 -0.51
C THR A 825 8.47 -57.68 -0.76
N TYR A 826 8.65 -57.25 -2.01
CA TYR A 826 9.66 -56.27 -2.43
C TYR A 826 8.97 -55.32 -3.41
N PRO A 827 8.59 -54.10 -2.98
CA PRO A 827 7.70 -53.27 -3.76
C PRO A 827 8.39 -52.69 -5.01
N SER A 828 7.73 -52.86 -6.15
CA SER A 828 8.07 -52.22 -7.43
C SER A 828 7.34 -50.87 -7.62
N GLU A 829 6.61 -50.41 -6.61
CA GLU A 829 5.77 -49.21 -6.65
C GLU A 829 5.93 -48.44 -5.33
N GLY A 830 5.82 -47.11 -5.39
CA GLY A 830 5.96 -46.20 -4.25
C GLY A 830 5.13 -44.93 -4.43
N LYS A 831 5.10 -44.11 -3.38
CA LYS A 831 4.44 -42.80 -3.34
C LYS A 831 5.32 -41.78 -2.62
N LEU A 832 5.32 -40.54 -3.10
CA LEU A 832 5.88 -39.37 -2.41
C LEU A 832 4.70 -38.45 -2.00
N PRO A 833 4.48 -38.18 -0.70
CA PRO A 833 3.30 -37.41 -0.26
C PRO A 833 3.28 -35.96 -0.75
N ARG A 834 4.45 -35.34 -0.86
CA ARG A 834 4.72 -34.02 -1.43
C ARG A 834 6.11 -34.07 -2.07
N LEU A 835 6.34 -33.24 -3.08
CA LEU A 835 7.63 -32.90 -3.64
C LEU A 835 7.59 -31.41 -3.99
N GLU A 836 8.19 -30.59 -3.14
CA GLU A 836 8.08 -29.12 -3.19
C GLU A 836 8.82 -28.54 -4.41
N GLN A 837 8.49 -27.31 -4.82
CA GLN A 837 9.20 -26.63 -5.91
C GLN A 837 10.73 -26.64 -5.70
N GLY A 838 11.48 -27.17 -6.66
CA GLY A 838 12.94 -27.33 -6.58
C GLY A 838 13.43 -28.48 -5.69
N GLU A 839 12.55 -29.16 -4.93
CA GLU A 839 12.92 -30.24 -4.03
C GLU A 839 13.43 -31.46 -4.80
N THR A 840 14.46 -32.12 -4.24
CA THR A 840 15.06 -33.35 -4.78
C THR A 840 14.93 -34.50 -3.80
N VAL A 841 14.11 -35.50 -4.11
CA VAL A 841 13.91 -36.69 -3.27
C VAL A 841 14.58 -37.93 -3.90
N SER A 842 15.29 -38.70 -3.08
CA SER A 842 15.93 -39.96 -3.49
C SER A 842 15.08 -41.18 -3.13
N VAL A 843 14.89 -42.07 -4.10
CA VAL A 843 13.93 -43.17 -4.08
C VAL A 843 14.62 -44.51 -4.32
N ILE A 844 14.10 -45.56 -3.67
CA ILE A 844 14.53 -46.95 -3.86
C ILE A 844 13.29 -47.79 -4.19
N LEU A 845 13.33 -48.50 -5.32
CA LEU A 845 12.37 -49.55 -5.70
C LEU A 845 13.08 -50.89 -5.88
N TRP A 846 12.35 -52.01 -5.79
CA TRP A 846 12.95 -53.35 -5.84
C TRP A 846 12.43 -54.18 -7.03
N TRP A 847 13.32 -54.94 -7.67
CA TRP A 847 13.00 -55.86 -8.78
C TRP A 847 13.45 -57.28 -8.47
N TRP A 848 12.53 -58.25 -8.55
CA TRP A 848 12.86 -59.67 -8.45
C TRP A 848 13.08 -60.28 -9.84
N ALA A 849 14.34 -60.21 -10.30
CA ALA A 849 14.73 -60.55 -11.67
C ALA A 849 14.75 -62.08 -11.91
N THR A 850 13.57 -62.66 -12.14
CA THR A 850 13.36 -64.12 -12.22
C THR A 850 13.50 -64.72 -13.63
N VAL A 851 13.44 -63.90 -14.68
CA VAL A 851 13.44 -64.36 -16.08
C VAL A 851 14.84 -64.17 -16.71
N PRO A 852 15.50 -65.22 -17.26
CA PRO A 852 16.74 -65.04 -18.02
C PRO A 852 16.52 -64.29 -19.33
N GLY A 853 17.45 -63.40 -19.70
CA GLY A 853 17.40 -62.60 -20.92
C GLY A 853 18.02 -61.22 -20.74
N THR A 854 18.15 -60.47 -21.85
CA THR A 854 18.27 -59.01 -21.78
C THR A 854 16.86 -58.44 -21.80
N HIS A 855 16.52 -57.61 -20.82
CA HIS A 855 15.22 -56.96 -20.73
C HIS A 855 15.41 -55.45 -20.76
N ASP A 856 14.49 -54.76 -21.41
CA ASP A 856 14.24 -53.35 -21.17
C ASP A 856 13.51 -53.25 -19.81
N VAL A 857 13.93 -52.29 -18.97
CA VAL A 857 13.42 -52.02 -17.63
C VAL A 857 13.08 -50.55 -17.54
N THR A 858 11.85 -50.23 -17.14
CA THR A 858 11.31 -48.86 -17.19
C THR A 858 10.93 -48.40 -15.79
N ILE A 859 11.45 -47.23 -15.39
CA ILE A 859 10.96 -46.47 -14.24
C ILE A 859 9.99 -45.42 -14.77
N GLN A 860 8.83 -45.28 -14.12
CA GLN A 860 7.80 -44.31 -14.46
C GLN A 860 7.57 -43.39 -13.24
N ILE A 861 7.68 -42.08 -13.48
CA ILE A 861 7.17 -41.03 -12.60
C ILE A 861 5.72 -40.73 -13.04
N ASP A 862 4.85 -40.43 -12.07
CA ASP A 862 3.40 -40.19 -12.24
C ASP A 862 2.69 -41.03 -13.33
N PRO A 863 2.70 -42.39 -13.25
CA PRO A 863 2.13 -43.30 -14.26
C PRO A 863 0.59 -43.28 -14.36
N ASN A 864 -0.03 -42.17 -13.94
CA ASN A 864 -1.46 -41.89 -13.92
C ASN A 864 -1.81 -40.52 -14.55
N GLY A 865 -0.84 -39.68 -14.93
CA GLY A 865 -1.08 -38.43 -15.67
C GLY A 865 -1.96 -37.44 -14.92
N LEU A 866 -1.57 -37.08 -13.70
CA LEU A 866 -2.28 -36.15 -12.82
C LEU A 866 -1.41 -34.97 -12.31
N MET A 867 -0.09 -35.00 -12.55
CA MET A 867 0.85 -34.03 -11.96
C MET A 867 1.48 -33.05 -12.95
N ASN A 868 1.70 -33.41 -14.22
CA ASN A 868 2.23 -32.50 -15.25
C ASN A 868 1.73 -32.88 -16.65
N ASP A 869 1.64 -31.90 -17.56
CA ASP A 869 1.11 -32.09 -18.92
C ASP A 869 2.13 -32.69 -19.92
N ASP A 870 3.44 -32.58 -19.66
CA ASP A 870 4.49 -33.24 -20.46
C ASP A 870 5.05 -34.48 -19.76
N GLU A 871 4.49 -35.65 -20.09
CA GLU A 871 4.97 -36.95 -19.59
C GLU A 871 6.32 -37.41 -20.23
N SER A 872 6.96 -36.63 -21.12
CA SER A 872 8.04 -37.16 -21.96
C SER A 872 9.37 -37.46 -21.24
N ASP A 873 9.71 -36.74 -20.16
CA ASP A 873 10.86 -37.02 -19.29
C ASP A 873 10.49 -37.87 -18.04
N ASN A 874 9.20 -38.23 -17.86
CA ASN A 874 8.71 -39.07 -16.75
C ASN A 874 9.06 -40.56 -16.88
N GLU A 875 9.46 -41.05 -18.07
CA GLU A 875 9.89 -42.45 -18.27
C GLU A 875 11.40 -42.61 -18.48
N TYR A 876 12.05 -43.39 -17.61
CA TYR A 876 13.46 -43.79 -17.79
C TYR A 876 13.58 -45.29 -18.07
N THR A 877 13.89 -45.64 -19.32
CA THR A 877 14.09 -47.03 -19.77
C THR A 877 15.56 -47.38 -19.98
N PHE A 878 16.04 -48.49 -19.41
CA PHE A 878 17.39 -49.01 -19.58
C PHE A 878 17.42 -50.53 -19.82
N GLN A 879 18.49 -51.03 -20.44
CA GLN A 879 18.68 -52.47 -20.66
C GLN A 879 19.51 -53.13 -19.55
N PHE A 880 19.02 -54.26 -19.05
CA PHE A 880 19.72 -55.06 -18.04
C PHE A 880 19.74 -56.55 -18.42
N GLU A 881 20.87 -57.23 -18.14
CA GLU A 881 21.08 -58.62 -18.55
C GLU A 881 21.01 -59.59 -17.36
N ILE A 882 20.09 -60.55 -17.45
CA ILE A 882 19.87 -61.63 -16.49
C ILE A 882 20.39 -62.94 -17.08
N GLU A 883 21.56 -63.38 -16.60
CA GLU A 883 22.22 -64.62 -17.03
C GLU A 883 21.45 -65.87 -16.47
N GLU A 884 21.37 -66.95 -17.25
CA GLU A 884 20.69 -68.19 -16.81
C GLU A 884 21.48 -68.88 -15.68
N ARG A 885 20.83 -69.11 -14.53
CA ARG A 885 21.45 -69.67 -13.31
C ARG A 885 22.01 -71.10 -13.52
N PRO A 886 23.35 -71.31 -13.51
CA PRO A 886 23.97 -72.61 -13.76
C PRO A 886 23.58 -73.72 -12.78
N LEU A 887 23.61 -74.97 -13.25
CA LEU A 887 23.33 -76.16 -12.44
C LEU A 887 24.52 -76.57 -11.54
N GLU A 888 25.74 -76.51 -12.09
CA GLU A 888 26.99 -76.81 -11.36
C GLU A 888 27.47 -75.56 -10.58
N PRO A 889 28.27 -75.72 -9.50
CA PRO A 889 28.75 -74.60 -8.71
C PRO A 889 29.59 -73.70 -9.61
N THR A 890 29.33 -72.40 -9.62
CA THR A 890 29.93 -71.45 -10.56
C THR A 890 30.37 -70.22 -9.78
N LEU A 891 31.65 -70.19 -9.43
CA LEU A 891 32.24 -69.19 -8.55
C LEU A 891 32.78 -68.00 -9.34
N ARG A 892 32.30 -66.81 -9.01
CA ARG A 892 32.65 -65.55 -9.69
C ARG A 892 32.87 -64.43 -8.68
N PHE A 893 33.72 -63.48 -9.04
CA PHE A 893 33.80 -62.18 -8.37
C PHE A 893 32.81 -61.22 -9.02
N LEU A 894 31.90 -60.64 -8.22
CA LEU A 894 31.03 -59.56 -8.66
C LEU A 894 31.83 -58.25 -8.81
N THR A 895 31.22 -57.24 -9.45
CA THR A 895 31.70 -55.85 -9.35
C THR A 895 31.78 -55.44 -7.88
N SER A 896 32.82 -54.67 -7.53
CA SER A 896 33.07 -54.20 -6.16
C SER A 896 33.17 -55.30 -5.08
N ALA A 897 33.44 -56.57 -5.44
CA ALA A 897 33.62 -57.69 -4.50
C ALA A 897 34.82 -57.58 -3.53
N VAL A 898 35.48 -56.42 -3.43
CA VAL A 898 36.56 -56.14 -2.48
C VAL A 898 36.24 -54.87 -1.70
N THR A 899 36.20 -54.97 -0.37
CA THR A 899 36.08 -53.83 0.54
C THR A 899 37.26 -53.78 1.50
N THR A 900 37.48 -52.64 2.15
CA THR A 900 38.52 -52.46 3.16
C THR A 900 37.91 -51.93 4.46
N SER A 901 38.57 -52.19 5.61
CA SER A 901 38.05 -51.78 6.93
C SER A 901 38.05 -50.27 7.19
N SER A 902 38.70 -49.49 6.32
CA SER A 902 38.47 -48.06 6.12
C SER A 902 38.50 -47.85 4.61
N SER A 903 37.57 -47.07 4.06
CA SER A 903 37.46 -46.80 2.61
C SER A 903 38.74 -46.22 2.01
N ILE A 904 39.50 -45.49 2.83
CA ILE A 904 40.89 -45.10 2.59
C ILE A 904 41.70 -45.53 3.83
N PRO A 905 42.55 -46.56 3.75
CA PRO A 905 43.44 -46.93 4.86
C PRO A 905 44.59 -45.93 5.04
N GLN A 906 44.93 -45.61 6.28
CA GLN A 906 46.05 -44.72 6.60
C GLN A 906 47.42 -45.43 6.53
N PRO A 907 48.49 -44.72 6.13
CA PRO A 907 49.85 -45.27 6.15
C PRO A 907 50.29 -45.62 7.57
N SER A 908 51.00 -46.74 7.70
CA SER A 908 51.68 -47.15 8.93
C SER A 908 52.93 -46.31 9.15
N THR A 909 53.21 -45.94 10.40
CA THR A 909 54.42 -45.19 10.77
C THR A 909 55.45 -46.09 11.44
N GLU A 910 56.73 -45.69 11.39
CA GLU A 910 57.82 -46.49 11.97
C GLU A 910 57.62 -46.64 13.49
N GLY A 911 57.40 -47.87 13.95
CA GLY A 911 57.06 -48.20 15.35
C GLY A 911 55.56 -48.25 15.67
N LYS A 912 54.66 -47.84 14.77
CA LYS A 912 53.19 -47.99 14.90
C LYS A 912 52.59 -48.57 13.60
N PRO A 913 52.55 -49.91 13.44
CA PRO A 913 51.84 -50.52 12.33
C PRO A 913 50.32 -50.29 12.46
N ASN A 914 49.69 -49.79 11.39
CA ASN A 914 48.26 -49.61 11.27
C ASN A 914 47.71 -50.62 10.23
N PRO A 915 47.38 -51.85 10.63
CA PRO A 915 46.92 -52.87 9.69
C PRO A 915 45.45 -52.65 9.31
N TYR A 916 45.14 -52.71 8.02
CA TYR A 916 43.76 -52.74 7.52
C TYR A 916 43.37 -54.14 7.06
N SER A 917 42.08 -54.47 7.17
CA SER A 917 41.52 -55.68 6.58
C SER A 917 41.10 -55.41 5.14
N ILE A 918 41.48 -56.30 4.23
CA ILE A 918 40.97 -56.43 2.88
C ILE A 918 39.97 -57.59 2.92
N ASN A 919 38.68 -57.29 2.74
CA ASN A 919 37.62 -58.28 2.65
C ASN A 919 37.38 -58.59 1.17
N VAL A 920 37.33 -59.86 0.80
CA VAL A 920 37.12 -60.30 -0.58
C VAL A 920 35.95 -61.29 -0.61
N ARG A 921 34.82 -60.83 -1.14
CA ARG A 921 33.61 -61.62 -1.39
C ARG A 921 33.82 -62.49 -2.62
N VAL A 922 33.26 -63.69 -2.62
CA VAL A 922 33.08 -64.54 -3.81
C VAL A 922 31.70 -65.17 -3.77
N ASP A 923 31.05 -65.22 -4.92
CA ASP A 923 29.65 -65.61 -5.06
C ASP A 923 29.53 -66.89 -5.88
N ASN A 924 28.72 -67.83 -5.38
CA ASN A 924 28.33 -69.02 -6.10
C ASN A 924 27.02 -68.75 -6.83
N LEU A 925 27.13 -68.56 -8.14
CA LEU A 925 26.00 -68.37 -9.06
C LEU A 925 25.32 -69.69 -9.42
N GLY A 926 25.91 -70.83 -9.04
CA GLY A 926 25.36 -72.16 -9.28
C GLY A 926 24.26 -72.55 -8.29
N ARG A 927 23.37 -73.45 -8.72
CA ARG A 927 22.31 -74.04 -7.87
C ARG A 927 22.87 -75.01 -6.82
N THR A 928 24.06 -75.56 -7.04
CA THR A 928 24.72 -76.53 -6.14
C THR A 928 25.87 -75.92 -5.36
N GLU A 929 26.13 -76.43 -4.15
CA GLU A 929 27.15 -75.89 -3.23
C GLU A 929 28.60 -76.14 -3.69
N ALA A 930 29.47 -75.15 -3.44
CA ALA A 930 30.92 -75.26 -3.61
C ALA A 930 31.60 -75.45 -2.25
N THR A 931 32.72 -76.19 -2.18
CA THR A 931 33.32 -76.63 -0.90
C THR A 931 34.84 -76.60 -0.90
N ASP A 932 35.44 -76.30 0.27
CA ASP A 932 36.89 -76.20 0.49
C ASP A 932 37.66 -75.32 -0.52
N ILE A 933 37.04 -74.21 -0.95
CA ILE A 933 37.60 -73.27 -1.94
C ILE A 933 38.76 -72.47 -1.33
N LYS A 934 39.95 -72.58 -1.92
CA LYS A 934 41.14 -71.83 -1.49
C LYS A 934 41.21 -70.49 -2.21
N MET A 935 41.23 -69.40 -1.46
CA MET A 935 41.46 -68.04 -1.95
C MET A 935 42.85 -67.56 -1.50
N THR A 936 43.66 -67.06 -2.43
CA THR A 936 45.07 -66.69 -2.22
C THR A 936 45.28 -65.23 -2.62
N LEU A 937 45.66 -64.37 -1.68
CA LEU A 937 45.96 -62.96 -1.91
C LEU A 937 47.45 -62.77 -2.19
N TYR A 938 47.75 -62.16 -3.34
CA TYR A 938 49.05 -61.66 -3.75
C TYR A 938 49.07 -60.13 -3.71
N THR A 939 50.22 -59.56 -3.35
CA THR A 939 50.48 -58.12 -3.37
C THR A 939 51.71 -57.84 -4.25
N TRP A 940 51.69 -56.73 -5.00
CA TRP A 940 52.81 -56.33 -5.84
C TRP A 940 53.90 -55.63 -5.03
N GLN A 941 55.14 -56.06 -5.21
CA GLN A 941 56.36 -55.47 -4.64
C GLN A 941 57.39 -55.25 -5.76
N GLU A 942 58.55 -54.66 -5.48
CA GLU A 942 59.59 -54.40 -6.50
C GLU A 942 60.00 -55.65 -7.30
N ALA A 943 59.98 -56.83 -6.67
CA ALA A 943 60.31 -58.11 -7.29
C ALA A 943 59.14 -58.79 -8.04
N GLY A 944 57.94 -58.19 -8.05
CA GLY A 944 56.73 -58.72 -8.68
C GLY A 944 55.62 -59.10 -7.68
N TRP A 945 54.77 -60.05 -8.06
CA TRP A 945 53.69 -60.56 -7.20
C TRP A 945 54.24 -61.49 -6.11
N VAL A 946 53.97 -61.17 -4.85
CA VAL A 946 54.33 -61.96 -3.65
C VAL A 946 53.06 -62.45 -2.96
N GLU A 947 53.01 -63.71 -2.55
CA GLU A 947 51.88 -64.23 -1.73
C GLU A 947 51.90 -63.57 -0.35
N THR A 948 50.79 -62.95 0.02
CA THR A 948 50.61 -62.23 1.29
C THR A 948 49.56 -62.85 2.22
N GLY A 949 48.72 -63.77 1.73
CA GLY A 949 47.82 -64.55 2.59
C GLY A 949 47.02 -65.60 1.82
N THR A 950 46.60 -66.66 2.51
CA THR A 950 45.76 -67.75 1.98
C THR A 950 44.66 -68.08 2.98
N GLN A 951 43.41 -68.20 2.54
CA GLN A 951 42.26 -68.63 3.33
C GLN A 951 41.45 -69.70 2.58
N THR A 952 40.80 -70.62 3.30
CA THR A 952 39.91 -71.64 2.72
C THR A 952 38.46 -71.40 3.16
N LEU A 953 37.58 -71.18 2.19
CA LEU A 953 36.14 -71.03 2.35
C LEU A 953 35.50 -72.41 2.24
N ARG A 954 35.11 -72.97 3.39
CA ARG A 954 34.72 -74.40 3.50
C ARG A 954 33.43 -74.76 2.76
N LEU A 955 32.48 -73.83 2.69
CA LEU A 955 31.18 -74.00 2.08
C LEU A 955 30.73 -72.66 1.52
N ILE A 956 30.27 -72.66 0.27
CA ILE A 956 29.60 -71.54 -0.39
C ILE A 956 28.32 -72.13 -1.00
N LEU A 957 27.18 -71.82 -0.38
CA LEU A 957 25.90 -72.42 -0.77
C LEU A 957 25.56 -72.09 -2.23
N GLY A 958 24.93 -73.04 -2.91
CA GLY A 958 24.15 -72.75 -4.12
C GLY A 958 22.67 -72.65 -3.75
N SER A 959 21.87 -71.99 -4.57
CA SER A 959 20.40 -71.97 -4.41
C SER A 959 19.69 -71.63 -5.72
N ASP A 960 18.42 -72.00 -5.81
CA ASP A 960 17.54 -71.75 -6.97
C ASP A 960 16.96 -70.33 -7.03
N SER A 961 17.07 -69.53 -5.95
CA SER A 961 16.58 -68.13 -5.90
C SER A 961 17.70 -67.14 -5.67
N SER A 962 18.23 -67.02 -4.45
CA SER A 962 19.39 -66.17 -4.15
C SER A 962 20.72 -66.90 -4.40
N SER A 963 21.74 -66.17 -4.84
CA SER A 963 23.12 -66.69 -4.95
C SER A 963 23.77 -66.71 -3.57
N GLY A 964 24.47 -67.79 -3.23
CA GLY A 964 25.16 -67.89 -1.94
C GLY A 964 26.56 -67.30 -2.02
N SER A 965 26.94 -66.52 -1.01
CA SER A 965 28.22 -65.79 -0.97
C SER A 965 29.10 -66.23 0.19
N ALA A 966 30.41 -65.98 0.09
CA ALA A 966 31.35 -66.14 1.18
C ALA A 966 32.50 -65.12 1.07
N THR A 967 32.96 -64.62 2.21
CA THR A 967 33.99 -63.57 2.28
C THR A 967 35.25 -64.09 2.95
N ALA A 968 36.39 -63.96 2.27
CA ALA A 968 37.71 -64.08 2.86
C ALA A 968 38.18 -62.73 3.42
N GLN A 969 38.97 -62.74 4.49
CA GLN A 969 39.52 -61.53 5.11
C GLN A 969 41.02 -61.67 5.29
N PHE A 970 41.77 -60.74 4.68
CA PHE A 970 43.22 -60.69 4.72
C PHE A 970 43.66 -59.40 5.40
N SER A 971 44.53 -59.47 6.41
CA SER A 971 45.12 -58.27 7.01
C SER A 971 46.36 -57.83 6.22
N HIS A 972 46.48 -56.52 5.95
CA HIS A 972 47.62 -55.93 5.24
C HIS A 972 48.14 -54.69 5.98
N THR A 973 49.43 -54.38 5.80
CA THR A 973 50.10 -53.22 6.42
C THR A 973 50.99 -52.57 5.37
N HIS A 974 50.79 -51.28 5.13
CA HIS A 974 51.56 -50.50 4.17
C HIS A 974 52.05 -49.19 4.82
N TYR A 975 53.21 -48.69 4.40
CA TYR A 975 53.95 -47.62 5.09
C TYR A 975 54.12 -46.34 4.26
N GLU A 976 53.80 -46.38 2.97
CA GLU A 976 53.94 -45.23 2.05
C GLU A 976 52.55 -44.76 1.60
N ILE A 977 52.41 -43.46 1.32
CA ILE A 977 51.20 -42.89 0.71
C ILE A 977 51.22 -43.26 -0.79
N GLY A 978 50.12 -43.81 -1.30
CA GLY A 978 50.01 -44.18 -2.71
C GLY A 978 49.14 -45.41 -2.98
N VAL A 979 49.39 -46.07 -4.11
CA VAL A 979 48.47 -47.08 -4.69
C VAL A 979 49.07 -48.48 -4.62
N VAL A 980 48.66 -49.26 -3.63
CA VAL A 980 49.03 -50.67 -3.48
C VAL A 980 48.25 -51.51 -4.48
N LYS A 981 48.92 -52.41 -5.21
CA LYS A 981 48.31 -53.30 -6.20
C LYS A 981 48.18 -54.71 -5.62
N HIS A 982 46.97 -55.25 -5.67
CA HIS A 982 46.64 -56.57 -5.15
C HIS A 982 46.00 -57.45 -6.22
N ARG A 983 46.08 -58.76 -6.00
CA ARG A 983 45.57 -59.81 -6.89
C ARG A 983 45.13 -61.00 -6.04
N VAL A 984 43.86 -61.39 -6.11
CA VAL A 984 43.38 -62.63 -5.50
C VAL A 984 43.26 -63.73 -6.56
N VAL A 985 43.49 -64.98 -6.16
CA VAL A 985 43.31 -66.18 -6.99
C VAL A 985 42.48 -67.23 -6.25
N LEU A 986 41.53 -67.85 -6.95
CA LEU A 986 40.71 -68.96 -6.47
C LEU A 986 41.22 -70.32 -6.99
N GLU A 987 41.17 -71.33 -6.14
CA GLU A 987 41.48 -72.73 -6.47
C GLU A 987 40.44 -73.64 -5.77
N GLY A 988 39.65 -74.42 -6.53
CA GLY A 988 38.58 -75.26 -5.97
C GLY A 988 37.67 -75.89 -7.04
N ASN A 989 36.62 -76.60 -6.61
CA ASN A 989 35.56 -77.05 -7.50
C ASN A 989 34.61 -75.89 -7.85
N GLY A 990 34.15 -75.82 -9.10
CA GLY A 990 33.30 -74.73 -9.57
C GLY A 990 33.99 -73.39 -9.81
N VAL A 991 35.32 -73.32 -9.67
CA VAL A 991 36.12 -72.16 -10.10
C VAL A 991 36.38 -72.28 -11.60
N ASP A 992 35.84 -71.37 -12.40
CA ASP A 992 36.23 -71.23 -13.81
C ASP A 992 37.64 -70.65 -13.89
N ALA A 993 38.51 -71.28 -14.68
CA ALA A 993 39.86 -70.78 -14.95
C ALA A 993 39.86 -69.34 -15.52
N GLN A 994 38.84 -68.94 -16.29
CA GLN A 994 38.72 -67.58 -16.85
C GLN A 994 38.38 -66.50 -15.81
N PHE A 995 37.66 -66.87 -14.74
CA PHE A 995 37.22 -65.95 -13.67
C PHE A 995 37.96 -66.18 -12.33
N SER A 996 38.96 -67.07 -12.33
CA SER A 996 39.74 -67.47 -11.15
C SER A 996 40.61 -66.38 -10.53
N GLU A 997 40.80 -65.23 -11.19
CA GLU A 997 41.73 -64.17 -10.76
C GLU A 997 41.08 -62.78 -10.77
N LEU A 998 41.07 -62.10 -9.63
CA LEU A 998 40.64 -60.70 -9.50
C LEU A 998 41.86 -59.81 -9.21
N ARG A 999 41.97 -58.66 -9.89
CA ARG A 999 43.00 -57.65 -9.62
C ARG A 999 42.36 -56.34 -9.19
N PHE A 1000 42.90 -55.73 -8.14
CA PHE A 1000 42.39 -54.49 -7.56
C PHE A 1000 43.53 -53.62 -7.04
N LYS A 1001 43.17 -52.41 -6.62
CA LYS A 1001 44.08 -51.42 -6.03
C LYS A 1001 43.49 -50.97 -4.70
N VAL A 1002 44.33 -50.67 -3.72
CA VAL A 1002 43.96 -49.92 -2.52
C VAL A 1002 44.78 -48.64 -2.52
N VAL A 1003 44.12 -47.50 -2.27
CA VAL A 1003 44.78 -46.21 -2.08
C VAL A 1003 45.02 -46.05 -0.57
N VAL A 1004 46.26 -45.78 -0.19
CA VAL A 1004 46.70 -45.54 1.18
C VAL A 1004 47.07 -44.07 1.30
N ASP A 1005 46.40 -43.34 2.19
CA ASP A 1005 46.51 -41.88 2.32
C ASP A 1005 46.19 -41.43 3.75
N GLU A 1006 46.61 -40.23 4.16
CA GLU A 1006 46.47 -39.76 5.55
C GLU A 1006 45.01 -39.33 5.90
N TYR A 1007 44.15 -39.18 4.90
CA TYR A 1007 42.75 -38.79 5.04
C TYR A 1007 41.90 -39.78 5.86
N SER A 1008 41.06 -39.28 6.76
CA SER A 1008 40.08 -40.07 7.52
C SER A 1008 38.70 -39.43 7.49
N ALA A 1009 37.72 -40.12 6.89
CA ALA A 1009 36.31 -39.79 7.06
C ALA A 1009 35.82 -40.31 8.43
N GLY A 1010 35.16 -39.45 9.21
CA GLY A 1010 34.59 -39.83 10.49
C GLY A 1010 33.33 -40.71 10.35
N SER A 1011 33.13 -41.62 11.30
CA SER A 1011 31.88 -42.38 11.40
C SER A 1011 30.73 -41.48 11.86
N LYS A 1012 29.56 -41.55 11.20
CA LYS A 1012 28.34 -40.91 11.70
C LYS A 1012 27.96 -41.48 13.07
N THR A 1013 27.89 -40.62 14.09
CA THR A 1013 27.45 -40.96 15.45
C THR A 1013 26.18 -40.16 15.73
N GLY A 1014 25.06 -40.83 16.02
CA GLY A 1014 23.79 -40.17 16.33
C GLY A 1014 23.75 -39.66 17.78
N LEU A 1015 23.27 -38.43 17.95
CA LEU A 1015 22.83 -37.88 19.23
C LEU A 1015 21.32 -38.10 19.41
N THR A 1016 20.85 -38.11 20.65
CA THR A 1016 19.42 -38.22 20.97
C THR A 1016 19.09 -37.16 22.02
N LEU A 1017 18.11 -36.31 21.70
CA LEU A 1017 17.63 -35.21 22.55
C LEU A 1017 16.42 -35.65 23.38
N SER A 1018 15.95 -34.76 24.26
CA SER A 1018 14.72 -34.98 25.02
C SER A 1018 13.48 -34.91 24.11
N GLU A 1019 12.40 -35.57 24.51
CA GLU A 1019 11.08 -35.31 23.93
C GLU A 1019 10.69 -33.85 24.24
N GLY A 1020 10.34 -33.06 23.21
CA GLY A 1020 10.09 -31.62 23.33
C GLY A 1020 11.34 -30.72 23.32
N GLU A 1021 12.51 -31.21 22.91
CA GLU A 1021 13.75 -30.43 22.81
C GLU A 1021 14.22 -30.27 21.35
N ALA A 1022 14.33 -29.04 20.86
CA ALA A 1022 14.78 -28.71 19.50
C ALA A 1022 16.18 -28.06 19.48
N VAL A 1023 16.85 -28.08 18.33
CA VAL A 1023 18.20 -27.51 18.14
C VAL A 1023 18.11 -26.12 17.50
N LEU A 1024 18.85 -25.15 18.03
CA LEU A 1024 19.05 -23.83 17.41
C LEU A 1024 20.41 -23.69 16.72
N GLY A 1025 21.42 -24.46 17.12
CA GLY A 1025 22.73 -24.40 16.48
C GLY A 1025 23.82 -25.15 17.22
N PHE A 1026 24.95 -25.36 16.55
CA PHE A 1026 26.12 -26.05 17.10
C PHE A 1026 27.40 -25.27 16.82
N VAL A 1027 28.28 -25.19 17.82
CA VAL A 1027 29.62 -24.61 17.72
C VAL A 1027 30.67 -25.59 18.22
N GLY A 1028 31.50 -26.08 17.31
CA GLY A 1028 32.68 -26.86 17.64
C GLY A 1028 33.75 -25.98 18.26
N ILE A 1029 34.19 -26.32 19.48
CA ILE A 1029 35.26 -25.64 20.20
C ILE A 1029 36.52 -26.53 20.13
N PRO A 1030 37.59 -26.10 19.44
CA PRO A 1030 38.82 -26.90 19.31
C PRO A 1030 39.52 -27.06 20.67
N SER A 1031 40.40 -28.07 20.77
CA SER A 1031 41.17 -28.30 21.99
C SER A 1031 42.08 -27.11 22.32
N SER A 1032 42.04 -26.70 23.58
CA SER A 1032 42.76 -25.53 24.09
C SER A 1032 43.55 -25.87 25.35
N ALA A 1033 44.17 -24.88 26.01
CA ALA A 1033 44.92 -25.10 27.24
C ALA A 1033 44.06 -25.61 28.42
N ASP A 1034 42.73 -25.48 28.33
CA ASP A 1034 41.76 -25.87 29.37
C ASP A 1034 40.89 -27.10 28.97
N SER A 1035 41.08 -27.66 27.76
CA SER A 1035 40.33 -28.84 27.29
C SER A 1035 41.18 -29.76 26.37
N ASP A 1036 41.79 -30.80 26.97
CA ASP A 1036 42.71 -31.73 26.28
C ASP A 1036 42.10 -32.41 25.03
N ASP A 1037 40.82 -32.79 25.06
CA ASP A 1037 40.16 -33.58 24.01
C ASP A 1037 39.27 -32.75 23.05
N GLY A 1038 39.06 -31.46 23.31
CA GLY A 1038 38.12 -30.60 22.55
C GLY A 1038 36.63 -31.00 22.65
N GLY A 1039 35.75 -30.31 21.93
CA GLY A 1039 34.31 -30.60 21.93
C GLY A 1039 33.47 -29.51 21.26
N GLY A 1040 32.39 -29.10 21.91
CA GLY A 1040 31.55 -27.99 21.44
C GLY A 1040 30.39 -27.66 22.36
N LEU A 1041 29.55 -26.70 21.95
CA LEU A 1041 28.25 -26.42 22.55
C LEU A 1041 27.16 -26.65 21.50
N LEU A 1042 26.07 -27.28 21.92
CA LEU A 1042 24.83 -27.43 21.15
C LEU A 1042 23.76 -26.60 21.85
N PHE A 1043 23.18 -25.62 21.17
CA PHE A 1043 22.15 -24.76 21.71
C PHE A 1043 20.78 -25.39 21.43
N THR A 1044 19.95 -25.50 22.46
CA THR A 1044 18.64 -26.14 22.37
C THR A 1044 17.55 -25.32 23.06
N THR A 1045 16.32 -25.47 22.58
CA THR A 1045 15.12 -24.96 23.24
C THR A 1045 14.46 -26.09 24.03
N LYS A 1046 13.86 -25.75 25.16
CA LYS A 1046 13.05 -26.71 25.91
C LYS A 1046 12.05 -26.01 26.83
N ASP A 1047 10.77 -26.36 26.77
CA ASP A 1047 9.73 -25.86 27.68
C ASP A 1047 9.61 -24.31 27.74
N GLY A 1048 10.16 -23.57 26.75
CA GLY A 1048 10.27 -22.10 26.73
C GLY A 1048 11.62 -21.53 27.21
N GLU A 1049 12.50 -22.37 27.74
CA GLU A 1049 13.86 -22.03 28.17
C GLU A 1049 14.89 -22.22 27.03
N LEU A 1050 15.95 -21.41 27.04
CA LEU A 1050 17.10 -21.48 26.13
C LEU A 1050 18.28 -22.14 26.86
N HIS A 1051 18.82 -23.22 26.30
CA HIS A 1051 19.88 -24.03 26.89
C HIS A 1051 21.14 -24.11 26.03
N ALA A 1052 22.28 -24.29 26.69
CA ALA A 1052 23.55 -24.69 26.07
C ALA A 1052 23.99 -26.06 26.62
N ARG A 1053 23.92 -27.09 25.77
CA ARG A 1053 24.41 -28.45 26.03
C ARG A 1053 25.90 -28.51 25.74
N THR A 1054 26.73 -28.87 26.72
CA THR A 1054 28.14 -29.20 26.46
C THR A 1054 28.22 -30.51 25.70
N LEU A 1055 28.97 -30.55 24.59
CA LEU A 1055 29.33 -31.74 23.84
C LEU A 1055 30.82 -32.05 23.99
N THR A 1056 31.15 -33.32 24.19
CA THR A 1056 32.54 -33.82 24.05
C THR A 1056 32.85 -34.19 22.61
N SER A 1057 34.13 -34.27 22.24
CA SER A 1057 34.59 -34.82 20.95
C SER A 1057 34.21 -36.29 20.73
N GLY A 1058 33.72 -36.99 21.76
CA GLY A 1058 33.10 -38.32 21.65
C GLY A 1058 31.59 -38.31 21.38
N PHE A 1059 30.99 -37.16 21.04
CA PHE A 1059 29.54 -36.97 20.85
C PHE A 1059 28.69 -37.43 22.07
N SER A 1060 29.14 -37.11 23.27
CA SER A 1060 28.34 -37.23 24.50
C SER A 1060 27.99 -35.86 25.06
N MET A 1061 26.80 -35.75 25.68
CA MET A 1061 26.29 -34.51 26.30
C MET A 1061 26.38 -34.56 27.84
N PRO A 1062 27.54 -34.26 28.47
CA PRO A 1062 27.68 -34.29 29.93
C PRO A 1062 27.18 -33.04 30.67
N GLY A 1063 26.87 -31.93 29.97
CA GLY A 1063 26.59 -30.63 30.59
C GLY A 1063 25.32 -29.97 30.05
N ASP A 1064 24.70 -29.17 30.90
CA ASP A 1064 23.50 -28.36 30.64
C ASP A 1064 23.69 -27.00 31.33
N THR A 1065 23.48 -25.91 30.60
CA THR A 1065 23.53 -24.54 31.10
C THR A 1065 22.31 -23.76 30.63
N LEU A 1066 21.46 -23.34 31.56
CA LEU A 1066 20.37 -22.41 31.30
C LEU A 1066 20.96 -21.04 30.88
N VAL A 1067 20.64 -20.61 29.66
CA VAL A 1067 21.04 -19.31 29.11
C VAL A 1067 19.98 -18.26 29.46
N GLU A 1068 18.71 -18.59 29.26
CA GLU A 1068 17.55 -17.73 29.53
C GLU A 1068 16.33 -18.57 29.90
N SER A 1069 15.54 -18.14 30.89
CA SER A 1069 14.31 -18.85 31.31
C SER A 1069 13.04 -18.34 30.61
N ASN A 1070 13.07 -17.09 30.14
CA ASN A 1070 11.97 -16.45 29.42
C ASN A 1070 12.44 -16.07 28.01
N TRP A 1071 12.86 -17.05 27.21
CA TRP A 1071 13.34 -16.81 25.85
C TRP A 1071 12.20 -16.37 24.92
N ALA A 1072 12.47 -15.44 24.01
CA ALA A 1072 11.42 -14.79 23.22
C ALA A 1072 11.37 -15.20 21.74
N GLY A 1073 12.41 -15.85 21.20
CA GLY A 1073 12.46 -16.39 19.83
C GLY A 1073 13.82 -16.25 19.13
N GLU A 1074 14.60 -15.21 19.45
CA GLU A 1074 15.86 -14.90 18.74
C GLU A 1074 17.08 -15.52 19.39
N PHE A 1075 18.07 -15.93 18.58
CA PHE A 1075 19.36 -16.39 19.07
C PHE A 1075 20.47 -16.30 18.01
N ALA A 1076 21.55 -15.58 18.31
CA ALA A 1076 22.75 -15.48 17.47
C ALA A 1076 24.03 -15.75 18.30
N PHE A 1077 25.03 -16.42 17.70
CA PHE A 1077 26.27 -16.79 18.41
C PHE A 1077 27.51 -16.82 17.51
N VAL A 1078 28.68 -16.51 18.08
CA VAL A 1078 29.96 -16.58 17.36
C VAL A 1078 31.12 -17.05 18.26
N LEU A 1079 31.95 -17.95 17.73
CA LEU A 1079 33.18 -18.40 18.39
C LEU A 1079 34.27 -17.33 18.25
N ARG A 1080 34.86 -16.93 19.39
CA ARG A 1080 35.97 -15.97 19.50
C ARG A 1080 37.33 -16.68 19.47
N ASP A 1081 38.39 -15.92 19.20
CA ASP A 1081 39.78 -16.39 19.21
C ASP A 1081 40.27 -16.85 20.61
N ASP A 1082 39.57 -16.47 21.69
CA ASP A 1082 39.82 -16.96 23.07
C ASP A 1082 39.07 -18.27 23.41
N TYR A 1083 38.49 -18.93 22.41
CA TYR A 1083 37.71 -20.17 22.50
C TYR A 1083 36.42 -20.06 23.33
N ARG A 1084 35.97 -18.85 23.66
CA ARG A 1084 34.63 -18.59 24.20
C ARG A 1084 33.65 -18.33 23.07
N VAL A 1085 32.38 -18.64 23.31
CA VAL A 1085 31.28 -18.33 22.39
C VAL A 1085 30.60 -17.07 22.91
N GLN A 1086 30.57 -16.02 22.09
CA GLN A 1086 29.70 -14.86 22.32
C GLN A 1086 28.28 -15.21 21.87
N MET A 1087 27.27 -14.74 22.60
CA MET A 1087 25.86 -15.01 22.32
C MET A 1087 25.01 -13.76 22.52
N ALA A 1088 23.94 -13.66 21.74
CA ALA A 1088 22.84 -12.71 21.93
C ALA A 1088 21.48 -13.42 21.75
N TRP A 1089 20.46 -12.99 22.49
CA TRP A 1089 19.11 -13.57 22.45
C TRP A 1089 18.05 -12.54 22.86
N THR A 1090 16.81 -12.70 22.41
CA THR A 1090 15.68 -11.96 22.98
C THR A 1090 15.12 -12.66 24.22
N LYS A 1091 14.78 -11.87 25.23
CA LYS A 1091 14.27 -12.29 26.54
C LYS A 1091 13.06 -11.45 26.94
N ARG A 1092 12.11 -12.04 27.67
CA ARG A 1092 10.92 -11.38 28.21
C ARG A 1092 11.00 -11.20 29.73
N PHE A 1093 10.73 -10.00 30.23
CA PHE A 1093 10.62 -9.75 31.67
C PHE A 1093 9.48 -8.77 31.98
N THR A 1094 8.91 -8.85 33.18
CA THR A 1094 7.89 -7.88 33.64
C THR A 1094 8.58 -6.70 34.32
N ASP A 1095 8.18 -5.47 34.00
CA ASP A 1095 8.72 -4.25 34.63
C ASP A 1095 8.11 -3.98 36.03
N GLN A 1096 8.29 -2.77 36.58
CA GLN A 1096 7.74 -2.41 37.90
C GLN A 1096 6.27 -1.95 37.83
N GLN A 1097 5.74 -1.71 36.63
CA GLN A 1097 4.37 -1.27 36.39
C GLN A 1097 3.44 -2.44 36.03
N GLY A 1098 4.00 -3.54 35.52
CA GLY A 1098 3.30 -4.78 35.15
C GLY A 1098 3.38 -5.15 33.67
N TYR A 1099 4.09 -4.38 32.84
CA TYR A 1099 4.20 -4.61 31.40
C TYR A 1099 5.22 -5.69 31.08
N THR A 1100 4.90 -6.54 30.08
CA THR A 1100 5.87 -7.48 29.49
C THR A 1100 6.79 -6.74 28.55
N MET A 1101 8.06 -6.63 28.93
CA MET A 1101 9.13 -6.03 28.16
C MET A 1101 9.92 -7.10 27.39
N THR A 1102 10.28 -6.79 26.15
CA THR A 1102 11.26 -7.54 25.35
C THR A 1102 12.58 -6.77 25.31
N ASP A 1103 13.70 -7.46 25.53
CA ASP A 1103 15.04 -6.89 25.59
C ASP A 1103 16.07 -7.90 25.05
N VAL A 1104 17.24 -7.41 24.61
CA VAL A 1104 18.31 -8.23 24.02
C VAL A 1104 19.38 -8.55 25.07
N GLY A 1105 19.41 -9.81 25.51
CA GLY A 1105 20.44 -10.32 26.41
C GLY A 1105 21.71 -10.70 25.64
N MET A 1106 22.89 -10.34 26.17
CA MET A 1106 24.19 -10.74 25.62
C MET A 1106 25.09 -11.35 26.70
N ALA A 1107 25.86 -12.38 26.36
CA ALA A 1107 26.85 -13.01 27.26
C ALA A 1107 27.95 -13.75 26.48
N SER A 1108 28.99 -14.22 27.20
CA SER A 1108 29.93 -15.22 26.68
C SER A 1108 29.90 -16.51 27.51
N ILE A 1109 30.06 -17.66 26.86
CA ILE A 1109 30.08 -18.98 27.51
C ILE A 1109 31.31 -19.78 27.05
N GLY A 1110 31.92 -20.55 27.95
CA GLY A 1110 32.98 -21.50 27.62
C GLY A 1110 32.46 -22.93 27.49
N ILE A 1111 33.31 -23.84 26.99
CA ILE A 1111 32.97 -25.26 26.79
C ILE A 1111 32.46 -25.97 28.06
N LEU A 1112 32.82 -25.46 29.25
CA LEU A 1112 32.44 -26.01 30.56
C LEU A 1112 31.06 -25.52 31.06
N GLY A 1113 30.32 -24.74 30.27
CA GLY A 1113 29.04 -24.14 30.70
C GLY A 1113 29.21 -22.86 31.54
N ASP A 1114 30.42 -22.30 31.60
CA ASP A 1114 30.74 -21.13 32.40
C ASP A 1114 30.26 -19.83 31.72
N LYS A 1115 28.95 -19.58 31.78
CA LYS A 1115 28.31 -18.36 31.27
C LYS A 1115 28.70 -17.13 32.09
N SER A 1116 29.04 -16.02 31.41
CA SER A 1116 29.24 -14.71 32.05
C SER A 1116 27.92 -14.11 32.54
N SER A 1117 28.00 -13.00 33.27
CA SER A 1117 26.83 -12.14 33.50
C SER A 1117 26.22 -11.69 32.16
N THR A 1118 24.89 -11.73 32.08
CA THR A 1118 24.13 -11.14 30.95
C THR A 1118 24.20 -9.61 31.02
N SER A 1119 24.45 -8.95 29.89
CA SER A 1119 24.24 -7.51 29.69
C SER A 1119 23.09 -7.24 28.70
N SER A 1120 22.64 -5.99 28.62
CA SER A 1120 21.88 -5.44 27.48
C SER A 1120 22.47 -4.07 27.14
N HIS A 1121 22.31 -3.67 25.87
CA HIS A 1121 22.81 -2.43 25.28
C HIS A 1121 21.77 -1.72 24.38
N LEU A 1122 20.52 -2.17 24.42
CA LEU A 1122 19.36 -1.59 23.72
C LEU A 1122 18.30 -1.11 24.73
N ASN A 1123 17.29 -0.38 24.26
CA ASN A 1123 16.14 -0.01 25.09
C ASN A 1123 15.15 -1.18 25.14
N PRO A 1124 14.71 -1.66 26.32
CA PRO A 1124 13.61 -2.61 26.41
C PRO A 1124 12.31 -2.00 25.87
N LEU A 1125 11.62 -2.72 24.98
CA LEU A 1125 10.34 -2.32 24.39
C LEU A 1125 9.21 -3.05 25.11
N LYS A 1126 8.03 -2.45 25.30
CA LYS A 1126 6.84 -3.25 25.66
C LYS A 1126 6.47 -4.12 24.47
N GLN A 1127 5.93 -5.32 24.73
CA GLN A 1127 5.52 -6.24 23.67
C GLN A 1127 4.45 -5.68 22.71
N SER A 1128 3.73 -4.62 23.11
CA SER A 1128 2.74 -3.90 22.32
C SER A 1128 3.29 -2.66 21.57
N GLU A 1129 4.57 -2.36 21.69
CA GLU A 1129 5.18 -1.10 21.20
C GLU A 1129 6.28 -1.32 20.17
N GLY A 1130 6.77 -2.56 20.02
CA GLY A 1130 7.81 -2.91 19.06
C GLY A 1130 8.51 -4.23 19.35
N SER A 1131 9.43 -4.61 18.47
CA SER A 1131 10.20 -5.86 18.59
C SER A 1131 11.62 -5.73 18.04
N TYR A 1132 12.51 -6.59 18.56
CA TYR A 1132 13.84 -6.85 17.99
C TYR A 1132 13.86 -8.27 17.45
N TRP A 1133 14.27 -8.46 16.19
CA TRP A 1133 14.24 -9.76 15.52
C TRP A 1133 15.33 -9.93 14.46
N GLY A 1134 15.53 -11.16 13.97
CA GLY A 1134 16.40 -11.47 12.83
C GLY A 1134 17.90 -11.23 13.07
N PHE A 1135 18.50 -11.86 14.10
CA PHE A 1135 19.88 -11.56 14.53
C PHE A 1135 21.00 -12.36 13.84
N ASP A 1136 22.12 -11.70 13.50
CA ASP A 1136 23.42 -12.34 13.21
C ASP A 1136 24.61 -11.60 13.88
N MET A 1137 25.73 -12.31 14.06
CA MET A 1137 26.90 -11.84 14.79
C MET A 1137 28.24 -12.22 14.14
N ALA A 1138 29.00 -11.20 13.72
CA ALA A 1138 30.33 -11.34 13.15
C ALA A 1138 31.45 -11.05 14.16
N VAL A 1139 32.62 -11.67 13.95
CA VAL A 1139 33.85 -11.44 14.73
C VAL A 1139 35.07 -11.36 13.83
N LYS A 1140 36.01 -10.48 14.18
CA LYS A 1140 37.28 -10.28 13.46
C LYS A 1140 38.40 -9.92 14.43
N GLY A 1141 39.05 -10.94 14.99
CA GLY A 1141 40.00 -10.75 16.09
C GLY A 1141 39.27 -10.31 17.37
N GLU A 1142 39.58 -9.11 17.86
CA GLU A 1142 38.96 -8.54 19.07
C GLU A 1142 37.67 -7.74 18.77
N GLU A 1143 37.37 -7.49 17.49
CA GLU A 1143 36.19 -6.76 17.02
C GLU A 1143 34.97 -7.67 16.87
N ILE A 1144 33.81 -7.25 17.39
CA ILE A 1144 32.52 -7.95 17.29
C ILE A 1144 31.43 -6.98 16.82
N VAL A 1145 30.61 -7.43 15.86
CA VAL A 1145 29.37 -6.77 15.44
C VAL A 1145 28.20 -7.73 15.64
N LEU A 1146 27.10 -7.23 16.20
CA LEU A 1146 25.76 -7.83 16.19
C LEU A 1146 24.83 -6.85 15.48
N ALA A 1147 23.96 -7.34 14.60
CA ALA A 1147 22.92 -6.55 13.96
C ALA A 1147 21.62 -7.35 13.87
N GLY A 1148 20.52 -6.64 13.67
CA GLY A 1148 19.16 -7.19 13.55
C GLY A 1148 18.15 -6.08 13.24
N TYR A 1149 16.88 -6.45 13.09
CA TYR A 1149 15.80 -5.51 12.85
C TYR A 1149 15.20 -4.97 14.16
N HIS A 1150 14.67 -3.76 14.10
CA HIS A 1150 13.94 -3.05 15.14
C HIS A 1150 12.65 -2.48 14.54
N ARG A 1151 11.51 -3.09 14.85
CA ARG A 1151 10.17 -2.58 14.49
C ARG A 1151 9.68 -1.69 15.62
N ASP A 1152 9.42 -0.43 15.30
CA ASP A 1152 8.82 0.57 16.20
C ASP A 1152 7.37 0.82 15.74
N ILE A 1153 6.44 0.87 16.70
CA ILE A 1153 4.99 1.04 16.46
C ILE A 1153 4.49 2.34 17.15
N LEU A 1154 5.40 3.22 17.59
CA LEU A 1154 5.09 4.42 18.38
C LEU A 1154 5.76 5.71 17.87
N THR A 1155 6.14 5.74 16.59
CA THR A 1155 6.72 6.91 15.94
C THR A 1155 5.68 7.96 15.54
N GLY A 1156 5.36 8.87 16.47
CA GLY A 1156 4.97 10.24 16.11
C GLY A 1156 3.48 10.59 16.04
N GLY A 1157 2.58 9.65 16.32
CA GLY A 1157 1.13 9.92 16.44
C GLY A 1157 0.26 9.29 15.35
N SER A 1158 0.85 8.86 14.24
CA SER A 1158 0.24 7.86 13.35
C SER A 1158 0.62 6.44 13.79
N TRP A 1159 -0.25 5.47 13.51
CA TRP A 1159 0.00 4.03 13.78
C TRP A 1159 0.83 3.38 12.66
N ASN A 1160 1.85 4.07 12.16
CA ASN A 1160 2.69 3.57 11.07
C ASN A 1160 3.81 2.68 11.65
N ASP A 1161 3.83 1.41 11.24
CA ASP A 1161 4.87 0.44 11.58
C ASP A 1161 6.19 0.77 10.86
N VAL A 1162 7.25 1.13 11.60
CA VAL A 1162 8.56 1.45 11.00
C VAL A 1162 9.63 0.44 11.41
N THR A 1163 10.03 -0.43 10.49
CA THR A 1163 11.16 -1.35 10.67
C THR A 1163 12.49 -0.68 10.28
N ASN A 1164 13.48 -0.78 11.17
CA ASN A 1164 14.84 -0.24 11.04
C ASN A 1164 15.87 -1.36 11.25
N VAL A 1165 17.12 -1.19 10.81
CA VAL A 1165 18.24 -2.10 11.19
C VAL A 1165 19.12 -1.45 12.25
N PHE A 1166 19.19 -2.11 13.41
CA PHE A 1166 20.06 -1.73 14.51
C PHE A 1166 21.40 -2.46 14.44
N MET A 1167 22.41 -1.89 15.11
CA MET A 1167 23.75 -2.46 15.22
C MET A 1167 24.37 -2.19 16.59
N LEU A 1168 25.01 -3.22 17.14
CA LEU A 1168 25.81 -3.21 18.35
C LEU A 1168 27.26 -3.62 18.01
N HIS A 1169 28.22 -2.77 18.34
CA HIS A 1169 29.64 -2.97 18.02
C HIS A 1169 30.52 -2.85 19.26
N SER A 1170 31.56 -3.68 19.36
CA SER A 1170 32.68 -3.46 20.28
C SER A 1170 34.00 -3.76 19.59
N ASN A 1171 35.00 -2.91 19.85
CA ASN A 1171 36.39 -3.09 19.42
C ASN A 1171 37.22 -3.94 20.40
N ASP A 1172 36.62 -4.36 21.52
CA ASP A 1172 37.25 -5.19 22.55
C ASP A 1172 36.21 -6.19 23.08
N ALA A 1173 36.42 -7.46 22.74
CA ALA A 1173 35.59 -8.60 23.14
C ALA A 1173 35.54 -8.85 24.67
N SER A 1174 36.33 -8.15 25.49
CA SER A 1174 36.40 -8.29 26.95
C SER A 1174 35.78 -7.12 27.73
N SER A 1175 35.40 -6.04 27.05
CA SER A 1175 35.14 -4.72 27.63
C SER A 1175 33.66 -4.29 27.56
N SER A 1176 33.27 -3.36 28.43
CA SER A 1176 31.96 -2.70 28.43
C SER A 1176 31.85 -1.55 27.41
N SER A 1177 32.54 -1.65 26.28
CA SER A 1177 32.67 -0.61 25.24
C SER A 1177 31.74 -0.82 24.06
N TRP A 1178 30.53 -1.32 24.30
CA TRP A 1178 29.51 -1.49 23.27
C TRP A 1178 28.97 -0.13 22.83
N THR A 1179 28.92 0.09 21.52
CA THR A 1179 28.29 1.26 20.89
C THR A 1179 27.06 0.84 20.10
N THR A 1180 25.97 1.57 20.32
CA THR A 1180 24.64 1.28 19.74
C THR A 1180 24.32 2.27 18.61
N LYS A 1181 23.73 1.75 17.53
CA LYS A 1181 23.10 2.51 16.45
C LYS A 1181 21.74 1.87 16.16
N MET A 1182 20.65 2.61 16.28
CA MET A 1182 19.29 2.09 16.02
C MET A 1182 18.92 2.11 14.53
N ASN A 1183 19.44 3.11 13.81
CA ASN A 1183 19.11 3.43 12.42
C ASN A 1183 20.40 3.38 11.58
N VAL A 1184 20.89 2.17 11.31
CA VAL A 1184 21.96 1.97 10.30
C VAL A 1184 21.36 1.95 8.91
N LEU A 1185 20.18 1.34 8.80
CA LEU A 1185 19.21 1.50 7.74
C LEU A 1185 17.86 1.81 8.41
N SER A 1186 16.98 2.51 7.73
CA SER A 1186 15.66 2.93 8.21
C SER A 1186 14.63 2.73 7.11
N ASP A 1187 13.38 2.58 7.52
CA ASP A 1187 12.22 2.43 6.63
C ASP A 1187 12.39 1.26 5.65
N ILE A 1188 12.77 0.10 6.23
CA ILE A 1188 12.81 -1.16 5.50
C ILE A 1188 11.45 -1.82 5.71
N ASP A 1189 10.59 -1.84 4.69
CA ASP A 1189 9.40 -2.68 4.75
C ASP A 1189 9.82 -4.14 4.78
N ILE A 1190 9.80 -4.73 5.98
CA ILE A 1190 9.88 -6.16 6.21
C ILE A 1190 9.31 -6.46 7.60
N LYS A 1191 8.50 -7.51 7.68
CA LYS A 1191 7.81 -7.91 8.92
C LYS A 1191 8.39 -9.25 9.41
N PRO A 1192 8.32 -9.57 10.73
CA PRO A 1192 9.03 -10.72 11.32
C PRO A 1192 8.59 -12.10 10.81
N GLN A 1193 7.44 -12.20 10.14
CA GLN A 1193 6.94 -13.43 9.53
C GLN A 1193 7.34 -13.59 8.05
N ASP A 1194 7.80 -12.51 7.41
CA ASP A 1194 8.06 -12.46 5.96
C ASP A 1194 9.57 -12.43 5.64
N GLY A 1195 10.45 -12.09 6.59
CA GLY A 1195 11.90 -11.99 6.38
C GLY A 1195 12.75 -12.97 7.23
N ASP A 1196 13.86 -13.43 6.63
CA ASP A 1196 14.98 -14.10 7.30
C ASP A 1196 15.75 -13.16 8.23
N ALA A 1197 16.51 -13.76 9.16
CA ALA A 1197 17.55 -13.05 9.90
C ALA A 1197 18.62 -12.46 8.95
N LEU A 1198 18.93 -11.18 9.13
CA LEU A 1198 19.97 -10.52 8.33
C LEU A 1198 21.35 -11.14 8.58
N ALA A 1199 22.27 -11.05 7.63
CA ALA A 1199 23.65 -11.54 7.77
C ALA A 1199 24.66 -10.39 7.81
N VAL A 1200 25.63 -10.46 8.72
CA VAL A 1200 26.62 -9.39 8.93
C VAL A 1200 28.07 -9.86 8.69
N GLY A 1201 28.89 -8.99 8.10
CA GLY A 1201 30.28 -9.27 7.77
C GLY A 1201 31.22 -8.09 8.05
N ILE A 1202 32.45 -8.38 8.48
CA ILE A 1202 33.45 -7.35 8.81
C ILE A 1202 34.59 -7.38 7.78
N GLY A 1203 34.56 -6.43 6.83
CA GLY A 1203 35.52 -6.24 5.74
C GLY A 1203 36.55 -5.15 6.06
N GLU A 1204 36.84 -4.27 5.10
CA GLU A 1204 37.44 -2.96 5.42
C GLU A 1204 36.37 -1.98 5.96
N GLU A 1205 35.10 -2.28 5.68
CA GLU A 1205 33.89 -1.66 6.24
C GLU A 1205 32.98 -2.76 6.84
N ILE A 1206 31.83 -2.39 7.41
CA ILE A 1206 30.82 -3.37 7.84
C ILE A 1206 29.87 -3.61 6.67
N HIS A 1207 29.58 -4.87 6.41
CA HIS A 1207 28.72 -5.36 5.34
C HIS A 1207 27.46 -5.99 5.93
N LEU A 1208 26.30 -5.73 5.33
CA LEU A 1208 25.01 -6.29 5.68
C LEU A 1208 24.38 -6.93 4.44
N LEU A 1209 23.82 -8.12 4.59
CA LEU A 1209 22.76 -8.63 3.73
C LEU A 1209 21.48 -8.65 4.56
N TYR A 1210 20.43 -8.02 4.07
CA TYR A 1210 19.11 -7.93 4.71
C TYR A 1210 18.03 -8.19 3.67
N GLN A 1211 16.81 -8.44 4.11
CA GLN A 1211 15.66 -8.57 3.20
C GLN A 1211 14.73 -7.36 3.37
N ALA A 1212 14.05 -7.02 2.28
CA ALA A 1212 12.98 -6.04 2.24
C ALA A 1212 11.93 -6.49 1.22
N MET A 1213 10.69 -6.07 1.40
CA MET A 1213 9.70 -6.14 0.33
C MET A 1213 10.21 -5.31 -0.85
N ARG A 1214 10.10 -5.87 -2.05
CA ARG A 1214 10.52 -5.23 -3.30
C ARG A 1214 9.40 -5.33 -4.31
N ASP A 1215 8.78 -4.20 -4.60
CA ASP A 1215 8.07 -4.04 -5.85
C ASP A 1215 9.05 -4.08 -7.01
N ASP A 1216 8.85 -5.04 -7.89
CA ASP A 1216 9.37 -5.00 -9.24
C ASP A 1216 8.23 -4.94 -10.25
N VAL A 1217 8.59 -4.87 -11.53
CA VAL A 1217 7.65 -4.69 -12.65
C VAL A 1217 6.63 -5.84 -12.81
N THR A 1218 6.73 -6.91 -12.01
CA THR A 1218 5.73 -8.00 -11.98
C THR A 1218 4.50 -7.69 -11.14
N GLY A 1219 4.50 -6.62 -10.33
CA GLY A 1219 3.34 -6.23 -9.51
C GLY A 1219 3.00 -7.24 -8.41
N ILE A 1220 3.98 -8.05 -8.01
CA ILE A 1220 3.86 -9.04 -6.94
C ILE A 1220 4.84 -8.60 -5.84
N GLU A 1221 4.34 -8.36 -4.63
CA GLU A 1221 5.14 -8.15 -3.43
C GLU A 1221 6.06 -9.36 -3.21
N ARG A 1222 7.39 -9.15 -3.22
CA ARG A 1222 8.39 -10.21 -3.00
C ARG A 1222 9.45 -9.80 -1.99
N VAL A 1223 9.94 -10.79 -1.25
CA VAL A 1223 11.03 -10.63 -0.26
C VAL A 1223 12.38 -10.62 -1.00
N GLY A 1224 12.81 -9.44 -1.44
CA GLY A 1224 14.08 -9.26 -2.13
C GLY A 1224 15.27 -9.29 -1.18
N LEU A 1225 16.40 -9.86 -1.61
CA LEU A 1225 17.67 -9.78 -0.86
C LEU A 1225 18.39 -8.47 -1.23
N PHE A 1226 18.79 -7.69 -0.23
CA PHE A 1226 19.51 -6.43 -0.38
C PHE A 1226 20.87 -6.47 0.32
N TYR A 1227 21.83 -5.76 -0.26
CA TYR A 1227 23.18 -5.61 0.25
C TYR A 1227 23.48 -4.15 0.58
N ALA A 1228 23.95 -3.89 1.80
CA ALA A 1228 24.40 -2.57 2.24
C ALA A 1228 25.81 -2.63 2.85
N HIS A 1229 26.55 -1.52 2.81
CA HIS A 1229 27.80 -1.40 3.56
C HIS A 1229 28.13 0.03 3.99
N GLY A 1230 28.98 0.12 5.00
CA GLY A 1230 29.53 1.39 5.49
C GLY A 1230 30.39 1.23 6.74
N VAL A 1231 31.02 2.34 7.15
CA VAL A 1231 31.73 2.44 8.43
C VAL A 1231 30.76 2.89 9.54
N ILE A 1232 30.85 2.33 10.75
CA ILE A 1232 29.88 2.62 11.83
C ILE A 1232 29.80 4.09 12.30
N SER A 1233 30.77 4.92 11.91
CA SER A 1233 30.73 6.37 12.10
C SER A 1233 29.83 7.12 11.10
N GLN A 1234 29.44 6.46 10.01
CA GLN A 1234 28.48 6.93 9.00
C GLN A 1234 27.19 6.13 9.16
N THR A 1235 26.14 6.79 9.64
CA THR A 1235 24.78 6.23 9.75
C THR A 1235 23.78 7.29 9.29
N PRO A 1236 22.85 7.00 8.37
CA PRO A 1236 22.63 5.71 7.71
C PRO A 1236 23.80 5.26 6.80
N PHE A 1237 23.80 4.00 6.37
CA PHE A 1237 24.72 3.49 5.36
C PHE A 1237 24.36 4.06 3.99
N ASN A 1238 25.32 4.75 3.37
CA ASN A 1238 25.12 5.46 2.08
C ASN A 1238 25.12 4.54 0.86
N PHE A 1239 25.46 3.25 1.02
CA PHE A 1239 25.40 2.27 -0.06
C PHE A 1239 24.37 1.20 0.27
N GLN A 1240 23.41 1.02 -0.64
CA GLN A 1240 22.44 -0.06 -0.70
C GLN A 1240 22.33 -0.50 -2.16
N ALA A 1241 22.16 -1.79 -2.42
CA ALA A 1241 21.86 -2.33 -3.74
C ALA A 1241 21.09 -3.66 -3.62
N PRO A 1242 20.17 -3.99 -4.56
CA PRO A 1242 19.59 -5.31 -4.64
C PRO A 1242 20.70 -6.36 -4.90
N ALA A 1243 20.65 -7.46 -4.17
CA ALA A 1243 21.57 -8.59 -4.25
C ALA A 1243 21.00 -9.78 -5.06
N GLY A 1244 19.71 -9.72 -5.41
CA GLY A 1244 19.06 -10.69 -6.28
C GLY A 1244 17.76 -11.23 -5.68
N ASP A 1245 17.04 -11.94 -6.52
CA ASP A 1245 15.71 -12.45 -6.27
C ASP A 1245 15.77 -13.97 -6.05
N ASP A 1246 14.86 -14.49 -5.22
CA ASP A 1246 14.86 -15.88 -4.71
C ASP A 1246 16.18 -16.30 -4.02
N ALA A 1247 16.94 -15.31 -3.53
CA ALA A 1247 18.23 -15.49 -2.87
C ALA A 1247 18.08 -15.58 -1.34
N SER A 1248 17.90 -16.79 -0.82
CA SER A 1248 17.91 -17.05 0.63
C SER A 1248 19.30 -16.82 1.25
N MET A 1249 19.33 -16.53 2.56
CA MET A 1249 20.57 -16.34 3.30
C MET A 1249 21.44 -17.62 3.24
N PRO A 1250 22.70 -17.56 2.77
CA PRO A 1250 23.53 -18.77 2.69
C PRO A 1250 23.91 -19.26 4.09
N GLU A 1251 23.77 -20.55 4.38
CA GLU A 1251 24.18 -21.20 5.65
C GLU A 1251 25.71 -21.15 5.94
#